data_AF-A0A9P1DTC7-F1
#
_entry.id   AF-A0A9P1DTC7-F1
#
_cell.length_a   1.000
_cell.length_b   1.000
_cell.length_c   1.000
_cell.angle_alpha   90.00
_cell.angle_beta   90.00
_cell.angle_gamma   90.00
#
_symmetry.space_group_name_H-M   'P 1'
#
loop_
_entity.id
_entity.type
_entity.pdbx_description
1 polymer ?
#
loop_
_entity_poly.entity_id
_entity_poly.type
_entity_poly.pdbx_seq_one_letter_code
_entity_poly.pdbx_strand_id
1 'polypeptide(L)'
;MDGPPVVRYWRLKFFVPPAVPQNILFFLLEETDPSASVIVLAAVHPKVRGKVWKEVVVFRDLRAVQIFKIDSYGHQHYRSLEYTTNARYCLAEKQPNPNDRDDPWIGEDMKPELRICFLKAERNLQDKPPSVVMSRTIVKDVHSDGSAGAGSGKADPLDDSEEWSDGEPSDDETEQERKERTVWERSQKEGEQYLPKRFLKGLLPEGLLEKYFIYQENESPWRAIRGYPKTLEGEEERDPDHILEIKLIKVKKVPSTGHRGWCALVRKRWKAAGRKPWFLLNLLYAKEGTPLHSMARTLVRLENLSFILAWTEQDPRDPKATGYDPPIHFVEMPRLLLSFTVKRAADGSRGLWSLDHAELSVPLGPPSFARTQAAKLLEPMPHSLLLQTSNQQYFALLPNIKVHRPHVGTDPFSTELVLERGNSDWLLGTERWGRAKNKTFLYPVHASRSFLQTPTLASALYVMMLRWMNRDYRGVAALVSAVGTDAKYEEDEMQIFKHLGRISDPHPDSHANRLQVSLAVSDANMELPWDLLEESAGYLGKIAHVTARSRLSEDYELRVLQLCSQIRKCLEIIENEVGVLRQRWWGQWGAARIKRFVELLQSEKERKLANFQEAQEVEQWLRQLVRAWIWFFFRGRCLVVATIR
;
A
#
# COMPACT_ATOMS: atom_id res chain seq x y z
N MET A 1 -13.53 27.58 -19.73
CA MET A 1 -13.92 28.51 -18.65
C MET A 1 -15.44 28.64 -18.75
N ASP A 2 -16.31 28.34 -17.80
CA ASP A 2 -16.23 28.09 -16.37
C ASP A 2 -17.05 26.83 -16.04
N GLY A 3 -16.54 25.95 -15.18
CA GLY A 3 -17.34 24.85 -14.64
C GLY A 3 -18.41 25.36 -13.67
N PRO A 4 -19.48 24.58 -13.40
CA PRO A 4 -20.56 25.02 -12.54
C PRO A 4 -20.04 25.45 -11.14
N PRO A 5 -20.60 26.52 -10.55
CA PRO A 5 -20.06 27.21 -9.38
C PRO A 5 -19.85 26.32 -8.15
N VAL A 6 -20.61 25.23 -8.04
CA VAL A 6 -20.50 24.26 -6.96
C VAL A 6 -19.10 23.62 -6.95
N VAL A 7 -18.61 23.10 -8.09
CA VAL A 7 -17.32 22.38 -8.15
C VAL A 7 -16.12 23.31 -7.87
N ARG A 8 -16.25 24.59 -8.22
CA ARG A 8 -15.23 25.62 -7.97
C ARG A 8 -15.13 25.97 -6.48
N TYR A 9 -16.27 26.01 -5.78
CA TYR A 9 -16.33 26.25 -4.34
C TYR A 9 -15.69 25.11 -3.53
N TRP A 10 -15.92 23.86 -3.92
CA TRP A 10 -15.26 22.72 -3.28
C TRP A 10 -13.74 22.79 -3.52
N ARG A 11 -13.25 23.01 -4.75
CA ARG A 11 -11.79 23.08 -5.03
C ARG A 11 -11.04 24.16 -4.25
N LEU A 12 -11.64 25.32 -4.01
CA LEU A 12 -11.00 26.41 -3.26
C LEU A 12 -10.90 26.13 -1.77
N LYS A 13 -11.83 25.37 -1.19
CA LYS A 13 -11.85 25.05 0.25
C LYS A 13 -10.71 24.11 0.67
N PHE A 14 -10.30 23.18 -0.21
CA PHE A 14 -9.16 22.27 0.02
C PHE A 14 -7.83 22.79 -0.52
N PHE A 15 -7.85 23.91 -1.24
CA PHE A 15 -6.62 24.56 -1.68
C PHE A 15 -6.08 25.37 -0.51
N VAL A 16 -5.23 24.75 0.31
CA VAL A 16 -4.32 25.53 1.16
C VAL A 16 -3.32 26.18 0.19
N PRO A 17 -3.37 27.51 -0.03
CA PRO A 17 -2.39 28.15 -0.88
C PRO A 17 -1.02 27.85 -0.30
N PRO A 18 -0.05 27.43 -1.14
CA PRO A 18 1.25 27.06 -0.63
C PRO A 18 1.83 28.29 0.08
N ALA A 19 2.55 28.09 1.18
CA ALA A 19 3.17 29.16 1.99
C ALA A 19 4.32 29.88 1.27
N VAL A 20 4.22 30.00 -0.06
CA VAL A 20 5.13 30.73 -0.91
C VAL A 20 4.46 32.06 -1.22
N PRO A 21 5.07 33.20 -0.89
CA PRO A 21 4.49 34.52 -1.10
C PRO A 21 4.30 34.90 -2.59
N GLN A 22 4.73 34.04 -3.52
CA GLN A 22 4.63 34.25 -4.96
C GLN A 22 3.98 33.04 -5.62
N ASN A 23 3.11 33.31 -6.59
CA ASN A 23 2.46 32.30 -7.42
C ASN A 23 3.51 31.49 -8.18
N ILE A 24 3.40 30.16 -8.13
CA ILE A 24 4.23 29.27 -8.93
C ILE A 24 3.68 29.27 -10.36
N LEU A 25 4.54 29.55 -11.33
CA LEU A 25 4.20 29.51 -12.76
C LEU A 25 4.37 28.07 -13.27
N PHE A 26 3.33 27.58 -13.95
CA PHE A 26 3.31 26.28 -14.60
C PHE A 26 3.26 26.48 -16.11
N PHE A 27 4.17 25.84 -16.83
CA PHE A 27 4.25 25.89 -18.29
C PHE A 27 4.03 24.51 -18.88
N LEU A 28 3.30 24.46 -19.98
CA LEU A 28 3.26 23.26 -20.82
C LEU A 28 4.64 23.12 -21.48
N LEU A 29 5.25 21.94 -21.39
CA LEU A 29 6.59 21.73 -21.96
C LEU A 29 6.58 21.80 -23.50
N GLU A 30 5.54 21.25 -24.12
CA GLU A 30 5.31 21.23 -25.56
C GLU A 30 3.80 21.30 -25.84
N GLU A 31 3.37 21.80 -26.99
CA GLU A 31 1.95 21.82 -27.38
C GLU A 31 1.36 20.41 -27.50
N THR A 32 0.52 20.02 -26.54
CA THR A 32 -0.07 18.69 -26.44
C THR A 32 -1.30 18.54 -27.34
N ASP A 33 -1.39 17.42 -28.05
CA ASP A 33 -2.59 17.00 -28.79
C ASP A 33 -3.80 16.86 -27.82
N PRO A 34 -5.01 17.33 -28.16
CA PRO A 34 -6.23 17.12 -27.36
C PRO A 34 -6.56 15.65 -27.03
N SER A 35 -6.02 14.71 -27.82
CA SER A 35 -6.19 13.27 -27.62
C SER A 35 -5.18 12.65 -26.64
N ALA A 36 -4.15 13.39 -26.20
CA ALA A 36 -3.13 12.88 -25.29
C ALA A 36 -3.73 12.38 -23.96
N SER A 37 -3.26 11.22 -23.50
CA SER A 37 -3.69 10.63 -22.23
C SER A 37 -2.89 11.18 -21.05
N VAL A 38 -1.70 11.71 -21.30
CA VAL A 38 -0.81 12.28 -20.29
C VAL A 38 -0.27 13.63 -20.74
N ILE A 39 -0.33 14.60 -19.84
CA ILE A 39 0.22 15.95 -20.03
C ILE A 39 1.32 16.19 -19.00
N VAL A 40 2.39 16.87 -19.42
CA VAL A 40 3.51 17.22 -18.55
C VAL A 40 3.69 18.74 -18.48
N LEU A 41 3.71 19.26 -17.26
CA LEU A 41 3.92 20.67 -16.96
C LEU A 41 5.25 20.87 -16.23
N ALA A 42 5.98 21.91 -16.58
CA ALA A 42 7.17 22.37 -15.85
C ALA A 42 6.78 23.47 -14.86
N ALA A 43 7.13 23.31 -13.59
CA ALA A 43 7.00 24.36 -12.59
C ALA A 43 8.32 25.10 -12.41
N VAL A 44 8.30 26.42 -12.60
CA VAL A 44 9.49 27.27 -12.45
C VAL A 44 9.65 27.68 -10.99
N HIS A 45 10.90 27.71 -10.51
CA HIS A 45 11.19 28.08 -9.13
C HIS A 45 10.87 29.58 -8.90
N PRO A 46 10.05 29.92 -7.89
CA PRO A 46 9.57 31.30 -7.72
C PRO A 46 10.71 32.28 -7.39
N LYS A 47 11.72 31.85 -6.60
CA LYS A 47 12.86 32.69 -6.24
C LYS A 47 14.04 32.63 -7.21
N VAL A 48 14.10 31.62 -8.08
CA VAL A 48 15.28 31.36 -8.94
C VAL A 48 14.78 31.33 -10.37
N ARG A 49 14.89 32.48 -11.05
CA ARG A 49 14.39 32.65 -12.42
C ARG A 49 15.04 31.63 -13.36
N GLY A 50 14.21 31.06 -14.25
CA GLY A 50 14.65 30.16 -15.31
C GLY A 50 14.93 28.70 -14.91
N LYS A 51 14.94 28.36 -13.62
CA LYS A 51 15.17 26.97 -13.19
C LYS A 51 13.86 26.22 -12.96
N VAL A 52 13.67 25.14 -13.70
CA VAL A 52 12.61 24.15 -13.43
C VAL A 52 13.08 23.27 -12.28
N TRP A 53 12.23 23.15 -11.25
CA TRP A 53 12.55 22.39 -10.03
C TRP A 53 11.51 21.32 -9.71
N LYS A 54 10.31 21.44 -10.29
CA LYS A 54 9.26 20.43 -10.24
C LYS A 54 8.68 20.20 -11.63
N GLU A 55 8.23 18.97 -11.83
CA GLU A 55 7.49 18.55 -13.01
C GLU A 55 6.17 17.94 -12.55
N VAL A 56 5.07 18.37 -13.18
CA VAL A 56 3.73 17.90 -12.86
C VAL A 56 3.22 17.06 -14.02
N VAL A 57 2.98 15.79 -13.75
CA VAL A 57 2.45 14.83 -14.73
C VAL A 57 0.98 14.60 -14.42
N VAL A 58 0.12 14.88 -15.40
CA VAL A 58 -1.34 14.77 -15.28
C VAL A 58 -1.82 13.59 -16.13
N PHE A 59 -2.45 12.62 -15.49
CA PHE A 59 -3.01 11.43 -16.13
C PHE A 59 -4.51 11.60 -16.33
N ARG A 60 -4.94 11.67 -17.59
CA ARG A 60 -6.36 11.79 -17.96
C ARG A 60 -7.15 10.53 -17.59
N ASP A 61 -6.66 9.37 -18.03
CA ASP A 61 -7.37 8.08 -17.91
C ASP A 61 -7.43 7.58 -16.45
N LEU A 62 -6.44 7.92 -15.64
CA LEU A 62 -6.38 7.58 -14.21
C LEU A 62 -6.91 8.68 -13.29
N ARG A 63 -7.24 9.85 -13.85
CA ARG A 63 -7.68 11.05 -13.09
C ARG A 63 -6.75 11.38 -11.91
N ALA A 64 -5.44 11.24 -12.13
CA ALA A 64 -4.42 11.40 -11.11
C ALA A 64 -3.39 12.45 -11.54
N VAL A 65 -2.82 13.15 -10.55
CA VAL A 65 -1.71 14.09 -10.76
C VAL A 65 -0.54 13.66 -9.91
N GLN A 66 0.64 13.64 -10.51
CA GLN A 66 1.89 13.30 -9.87
C GLN A 66 2.86 14.48 -10.00
N ILE A 67 3.59 14.79 -8.93
CA ILE A 67 4.57 15.87 -8.89
C ILE A 67 5.94 15.25 -8.61
N PHE A 68 6.85 15.45 -9.53
CA PHE A 68 8.24 15.03 -9.45
C PHE A 68 9.11 16.22 -9.05
N LYS A 69 10.03 15.98 -8.13
CA LYS A 69 11.15 16.86 -7.84
C LYS A 69 12.28 16.58 -8.82
N ILE A 70 12.86 17.64 -9.37
CA ILE A 70 14.05 17.56 -10.21
C ILE A 70 15.25 17.87 -9.34
N ASP A 71 16.05 16.83 -9.07
CA ASP A 71 17.27 16.92 -8.27
C ASP A 71 18.50 16.92 -9.20
N SER A 72 19.43 17.85 -8.96
CA SER A 72 20.72 17.88 -9.64
C SER A 72 21.75 17.11 -8.83
N TYR A 73 22.34 16.07 -9.41
CA TYR A 73 23.41 15.29 -8.79
C TYR A 73 24.45 14.91 -9.86
N GLY A 74 25.72 15.21 -9.60
CA GLY A 74 26.82 14.87 -10.53
C GLY A 74 26.61 15.45 -11.94
N HIS A 75 26.21 16.72 -12.05
CA HIS A 75 25.88 17.39 -13.32
C HIS A 75 24.73 16.75 -14.12
N GLN A 76 23.98 15.83 -13.52
CA GLN A 76 22.81 15.21 -14.13
C GLN A 76 21.54 15.57 -13.35
N HIS A 77 20.42 15.64 -14.07
CA HIS A 77 19.10 15.89 -13.49
C HIS A 77 18.33 14.57 -13.35
N TYR A 78 17.87 14.30 -12.14
CA TYR A 78 17.08 13.13 -11.79
C TYR A 78 15.68 13.54 -11.35
N ARG A 79 14.68 12.72 -11.68
CA ARG A 79 13.30 12.92 -11.26
C ARG A 79 12.98 11.98 -10.11
N SER A 80 12.37 12.51 -9.06
CA SER A 80 11.92 11.71 -7.92
C SER A 80 10.49 12.08 -7.55
N LEU A 81 9.59 11.11 -7.44
CA LEU A 81 8.19 11.36 -7.12
C LEU A 81 8.05 11.87 -5.68
N GLU A 82 7.57 13.10 -5.55
CA GLU A 82 7.39 13.77 -4.27
C GLU A 82 5.93 13.68 -3.81
N TYR A 83 4.99 13.97 -4.71
CA TYR A 83 3.56 14.01 -4.38
C TYR A 83 2.71 13.29 -5.45
N THR A 84 1.60 12.71 -5.02
CA THR A 84 0.57 12.14 -5.90
C THR A 84 -0.80 12.41 -5.29
N THR A 85 -1.80 12.65 -6.14
CA THR A 85 -3.20 12.76 -5.68
C THR A 85 -3.80 11.41 -5.31
N ASN A 86 -3.30 10.31 -5.87
CA ASN A 86 -3.75 8.97 -5.55
C ASN A 86 -2.53 8.03 -5.41
N ALA A 87 -2.30 7.55 -4.19
CA ALA A 87 -1.18 6.65 -3.87
C ALA A 87 -1.31 5.27 -4.53
N ARG A 88 -2.54 4.85 -4.88
CA ARG A 88 -2.79 3.58 -5.57
C ARG A 88 -2.23 3.56 -6.99
N TYR A 89 -2.28 4.72 -7.66
CA TYR A 89 -1.89 4.91 -9.05
C TYR A 89 -0.54 5.66 -9.16
N CYS A 90 0.48 5.15 -8.47
CA CYS A 90 1.85 5.63 -8.63
C CYS A 90 2.86 4.49 -8.50
N LEU A 91 4.04 4.66 -9.09
CA LEU A 91 5.08 3.63 -9.10
C LEU A 91 5.97 3.67 -7.86
N ALA A 92 5.95 4.79 -7.11
CA ALA A 92 6.65 4.87 -5.83
C ALA A 92 5.74 4.43 -4.69
N GLU A 93 6.32 3.90 -3.62
CA GLU A 93 5.54 3.73 -2.40
C GLU A 93 5.22 5.09 -1.75
N LYS A 94 3.91 5.32 -1.57
CA LYS A 94 3.34 6.48 -0.88
C LYS A 94 2.25 5.98 0.07
N GLN A 95 2.28 6.48 1.30
CA GLN A 95 1.27 6.21 2.31
C GLN A 95 0.34 7.43 2.43
N PRO A 96 -0.96 7.30 2.15
CA PRO A 96 -1.93 8.33 2.50
C PRO A 96 -1.94 8.57 4.01
N ASN A 97 -2.18 9.82 4.42
CA ASN A 97 -2.27 10.18 5.84
C ASN A 97 -3.40 9.37 6.52
N PRO A 98 -3.11 8.59 7.57
CA PRO A 98 -4.12 7.81 8.29
C PRO A 98 -4.88 8.62 9.36
N ASN A 99 -4.45 9.85 9.66
CA ASN A 99 -5.01 10.64 10.74
C ASN A 99 -6.40 11.19 10.42
N ASP A 100 -7.13 11.51 11.50
CA ASP A 100 -8.40 12.25 11.46
C ASP A 100 -8.25 13.60 10.74
N ARG A 101 -9.36 14.06 10.20
CA ARG A 101 -9.41 15.24 9.33
C ARG A 101 -10.79 15.87 9.32
N ASP A 102 -10.84 17.14 8.95
CA ASP A 102 -12.12 17.85 8.90
C ASP A 102 -12.95 17.47 7.68
N ASP A 103 -12.34 17.34 6.51
CA ASP A 103 -13.02 17.07 5.24
C ASP A 103 -12.49 15.76 4.57
N PRO A 104 -13.31 15.04 3.77
CA PRO A 104 -12.93 13.78 3.13
C PRO A 104 -11.85 13.96 2.05
N TRP A 105 -11.20 12.85 1.62
CA TRP A 105 -10.20 12.89 0.55
C TRP A 105 -10.94 13.28 -0.73
N ILE A 106 -10.41 14.25 -1.48
CA ILE A 106 -10.90 14.50 -2.84
C ILE A 106 -10.40 13.34 -3.73
N GLY A 107 -11.09 12.21 -3.70
CA GLY A 107 -10.82 11.05 -4.54
C GLY A 107 -11.54 9.79 -4.07
N GLU A 108 -12.71 9.48 -4.62
CA GLU A 108 -12.87 8.65 -5.84
C GLU A 108 -14.34 8.34 -6.17
N ASP A 109 -15.30 8.80 -5.37
CA ASP A 109 -16.74 8.68 -5.69
C ASP A 109 -17.44 10.04 -5.63
N MET A 110 -17.44 10.74 -6.76
CA MET A 110 -18.55 11.66 -7.04
C MET A 110 -19.86 10.85 -6.97
N LYS A 111 -20.86 11.39 -6.26
CA LYS A 111 -22.21 10.82 -6.11
C LYS A 111 -22.73 10.18 -7.42
N PRO A 112 -23.44 9.04 -7.35
CA PRO A 112 -23.99 8.36 -8.53
C PRO A 112 -24.87 9.25 -9.42
N GLU A 113 -25.45 10.32 -8.87
CA GLU A 113 -26.25 11.32 -9.59
C GLU A 113 -25.47 12.09 -10.68
N LEU A 114 -24.12 12.14 -10.61
CA LEU A 114 -23.27 12.78 -11.63
C LEU A 114 -22.75 11.81 -12.70
N ARG A 115 -23.05 10.50 -12.59
CA ARG A 115 -22.60 9.48 -13.56
C ARG A 115 -23.34 9.52 -14.90
N ILE A 116 -24.46 10.24 -15.01
CA ILE A 116 -25.39 10.09 -16.15
C ILE A 116 -25.07 11.00 -17.36
N CYS A 117 -24.19 11.99 -17.26
CA CYS A 117 -24.12 13.03 -18.29
C CYS A 117 -23.08 12.86 -19.43
N PHE A 118 -22.29 11.78 -19.53
CA PHE A 118 -21.15 11.79 -20.47
C PHE A 118 -20.89 10.51 -21.30
N LEU A 119 -21.91 9.70 -21.59
CA LEU A 119 -21.73 8.54 -22.49
C LEU A 119 -22.66 8.59 -23.70
N LYS A 120 -22.37 9.52 -24.61
CA LYS A 120 -22.59 9.33 -26.06
C LYS A 120 -21.42 9.96 -26.80
N ALA A 121 -20.46 9.15 -27.21
CA ALA A 121 -19.67 9.40 -28.40
C ALA A 121 -19.01 8.09 -28.84
N GLU A 122 -19.23 7.76 -30.11
CA GLU A 122 -18.73 6.59 -30.80
C GLU A 122 -17.22 6.67 -31.06
N ARG A 123 -16.62 5.47 -31.07
CA ARG A 123 -15.43 5.01 -31.79
C ARG A 123 -14.55 6.06 -32.50
N ASN A 124 -13.27 6.08 -32.10
CA ASN A 124 -12.17 5.84 -33.04
C ASN A 124 -10.96 5.25 -32.30
N LEU A 125 -10.54 4.05 -32.72
CA LEU A 125 -9.43 3.30 -32.18
C LEU A 125 -8.16 3.62 -32.95
N GLN A 126 -7.27 4.37 -32.32
CA GLN A 126 -5.82 4.23 -32.44
C GLN A 126 -5.28 4.77 -31.10
N ASP A 127 -4.36 4.03 -30.48
CA ASP A 127 -3.30 4.48 -29.56
C ASP A 127 -2.93 3.32 -28.63
N LYS A 128 -1.64 3.01 -28.61
CA LYS A 128 -1.02 1.88 -27.92
C LYS A 128 -0.56 2.31 -26.52
N PRO A 129 -0.55 1.45 -25.48
CA PRO A 129 0.05 1.78 -24.19
C PRO A 129 1.60 1.68 -24.24
N PRO A 130 2.35 2.70 -23.78
CA PRO A 130 3.81 2.66 -23.72
C PRO A 130 4.34 1.85 -22.52
N SER A 131 5.45 1.13 -22.71
CA SER A 131 6.08 0.24 -21.74
C SER A 131 6.95 0.94 -20.68
N VAL A 132 6.51 2.08 -20.14
CA VAL A 132 7.26 3.03 -19.29
C VAL A 132 7.86 4.18 -20.11
N VAL A 133 7.26 5.36 -19.95
CA VAL A 133 7.83 6.62 -20.44
C VAL A 133 8.75 7.17 -19.35
N MET A 134 10.05 7.11 -19.60
CA MET A 134 11.03 7.93 -18.90
C MET A 134 11.37 9.08 -19.84
N SER A 135 10.62 10.19 -19.79
CA SER A 135 11.10 11.37 -20.49
C SER A 135 12.30 11.90 -19.72
N ARG A 136 13.46 12.00 -20.37
CA ARG A 136 14.54 12.88 -19.91
C ARG A 136 14.30 14.17 -20.67
N THR A 137 13.67 15.17 -20.04
CA THR A 137 13.76 16.52 -20.58
C THR A 137 15.19 16.96 -20.37
N ILE A 138 16.01 16.80 -21.41
CA ILE A 138 17.24 17.56 -21.53
C ILE A 138 16.77 19.01 -21.63
N VAL A 139 16.94 19.78 -20.56
CA VAL A 139 16.85 21.22 -20.66
C VAL A 139 18.02 21.61 -21.56
N LYS A 140 17.74 21.97 -22.81
CA LYS A 140 18.77 22.56 -23.68
C LYS A 140 19.27 23.81 -22.96
N ASP A 141 20.53 23.79 -22.54
CA ASP A 141 21.22 25.03 -22.21
C ASP A 141 21.31 25.82 -23.52
N VAL A 142 20.58 26.94 -23.55
CA VAL A 142 20.72 27.94 -24.62
C VAL A 142 22.02 28.68 -24.32
N HIS A 143 23.15 28.15 -24.80
CA HIS A 143 24.37 28.88 -25.20
C HIS A 143 25.53 27.93 -25.52
N SER A 144 25.82 27.71 -26.81
CA SER A 144 27.15 27.92 -27.42
C SER A 144 27.22 27.31 -28.83
N ASP A 145 27.58 28.13 -29.82
CA ASP A 145 27.94 27.75 -31.18
C ASP A 145 29.22 26.92 -31.22
N GLY A 146 29.35 25.99 -32.18
CA GLY A 146 30.66 25.57 -32.70
C GLY A 146 30.85 24.13 -33.19
N SER A 147 30.87 23.99 -34.52
CA SER A 147 31.67 23.08 -35.36
C SER A 147 31.42 21.55 -35.37
N ALA A 148 31.19 21.06 -36.60
CA ALA A 148 31.01 19.65 -36.97
C ALA A 148 32.35 18.91 -37.18
N GLY A 149 32.37 17.62 -36.81
CA GLY A 149 33.39 16.63 -37.18
C GLY A 149 32.70 15.31 -37.53
N ALA A 150 32.98 14.77 -38.71
CA ALA A 150 32.39 13.56 -39.24
C ALA A 150 33.14 12.31 -38.75
N GLY A 151 32.43 11.35 -38.17
CA GLY A 151 32.99 10.05 -37.75
C GLY A 151 31.97 8.92 -37.98
N SER A 152 32.36 7.92 -38.77
CA SER A 152 31.50 6.80 -39.20
C SER A 152 31.43 5.69 -38.15
N GLY A 153 30.44 5.77 -37.26
CA GLY A 153 29.91 4.65 -36.49
C GLY A 153 28.56 4.21 -37.05
N LYS A 154 28.18 2.93 -36.95
CA LYS A 154 26.87 2.43 -37.41
C LYS A 154 25.75 3.17 -36.65
N ALA A 155 25.19 4.20 -37.29
CA ALA A 155 24.14 5.04 -36.75
C ALA A 155 22.83 4.26 -36.58
N ASP A 156 22.14 4.53 -35.47
CA ASP A 156 20.75 4.12 -35.32
C ASP A 156 19.94 4.84 -36.41
N PRO A 157 19.00 4.22 -37.15
CA PRO A 157 18.28 4.83 -38.29
C PRO A 157 17.42 6.06 -37.96
N LEU A 158 17.51 6.56 -36.73
CA LEU A 158 16.82 7.71 -36.18
C LEU A 158 17.77 8.87 -35.81
N ASP A 159 19.09 8.68 -35.91
CA ASP A 159 20.12 9.72 -35.70
C ASP A 159 20.55 10.43 -37.00
N ASP A 160 20.05 10.00 -38.16
CA ASP A 160 20.51 10.48 -39.48
C ASP A 160 19.99 11.87 -39.90
N SER A 161 19.17 12.55 -39.08
CA SER A 161 18.81 13.94 -39.36
C SER A 161 19.67 14.88 -38.53
N GLU A 162 20.46 15.73 -39.18
CA GLU A 162 21.30 16.78 -38.56
C GLU A 162 20.56 17.63 -37.51
N GLU A 163 19.22 17.69 -37.55
CA GLU A 163 18.37 18.36 -36.56
C GLU A 163 18.23 17.60 -35.20
N TRP A 164 18.68 16.34 -35.10
CA TRP A 164 18.43 15.41 -33.97
C TRP A 164 19.69 14.74 -33.39
N SER A 165 20.87 15.22 -33.76
CA SER A 165 22.13 14.84 -33.12
C SER A 165 22.12 15.29 -31.65
N ASP A 166 22.28 14.35 -30.72
CA ASP A 166 22.28 14.61 -29.28
C ASP A 166 23.59 15.28 -28.79
N GLY A 167 24.39 15.86 -29.70
CA GLY A 167 25.70 16.43 -29.38
C GLY A 167 26.60 15.39 -28.73
N GLU A 168 26.58 14.16 -29.26
CA GLU A 168 27.47 13.10 -28.78
C GLU A 168 28.92 13.64 -28.85
N PRO A 169 29.69 13.61 -27.75
CA PRO A 169 31.11 13.90 -27.82
C PRO A 169 31.71 13.00 -28.90
N SER A 170 32.46 13.56 -29.85
CA SER A 170 33.23 12.71 -30.76
C SER A 170 34.25 11.98 -29.90
N ASP A 171 33.97 10.71 -29.60
CA ASP A 171 34.94 9.81 -28.97
C ASP A 171 35.97 9.45 -30.06
N ASP A 172 36.80 10.41 -30.42
CA ASP A 172 37.95 10.27 -31.33
C ASP A 172 39.11 9.48 -30.69
N GLU A 173 38.80 8.59 -29.74
CA GLU A 173 39.79 7.73 -29.08
C GLU A 173 40.02 6.45 -29.90
N THR A 174 41.29 6.19 -30.20
CA THR A 174 41.71 5.01 -30.97
C THR A 174 41.59 3.71 -30.15
N GLU A 175 41.39 2.55 -30.81
CA GLU A 175 41.34 1.24 -30.12
C GLU A 175 42.59 0.93 -29.29
N GLN A 176 43.73 1.55 -29.65
CA GLN A 176 45.00 1.38 -28.97
C GLN A 176 45.00 2.14 -27.63
N GLU A 177 44.47 3.37 -27.59
CA GLU A 177 44.28 4.14 -26.36
C GLU A 177 43.30 3.46 -25.39
N ARG A 178 42.24 2.81 -25.90
CA ARG A 178 41.31 2.01 -25.06
C ARG A 178 42.02 0.84 -24.35
N LYS A 179 42.98 0.19 -25.02
CA LYS A 179 43.74 -0.94 -24.46
C LYS A 179 44.83 -0.51 -23.47
N GLU A 180 45.28 0.74 -23.53
CA GLU A 180 46.31 1.28 -22.62
C GLU A 180 45.72 1.85 -21.31
N ARG A 181 44.39 2.03 -21.22
CA ARG A 181 43.71 2.50 -20.01
C ARG A 181 44.02 1.63 -18.80
N THR A 182 44.29 2.29 -17.67
CA THR A 182 44.40 1.63 -16.36
C THR A 182 43.08 1.00 -15.94
N VAL A 183 43.13 0.04 -15.02
CA VAL A 183 41.91 -0.63 -14.48
C VAL A 183 40.93 0.40 -13.89
N TRP A 184 41.44 1.48 -13.29
CA TRP A 184 40.64 2.56 -12.74
C TRP A 184 39.96 3.41 -13.82
N GLU A 185 40.68 3.79 -14.88
CA GLU A 185 40.12 4.56 -16.00
C GLU A 185 39.10 3.75 -16.80
N ARG A 186 39.33 2.44 -16.98
CA ARG A 186 38.34 1.53 -17.58
C ARG A 186 37.10 1.41 -16.69
N SER A 187 37.27 1.26 -15.38
CA SER A 187 36.12 1.21 -14.45
C SER A 187 35.30 2.50 -14.51
N GLN A 188 35.94 3.66 -14.67
CA GLN A 188 35.23 4.93 -14.78
C GLN A 188 34.55 5.15 -16.13
N LYS A 189 35.09 4.65 -17.25
CA LYS A 189 34.51 4.85 -18.59
C LYS A 189 33.64 3.69 -19.10
N GLU A 190 33.98 2.45 -18.73
CA GLU A 190 33.35 1.20 -19.19
C GLU A 190 32.72 0.39 -18.05
N GLY A 191 32.92 0.81 -16.80
CA GLY A 191 32.32 0.15 -15.64
C GLY A 191 30.88 0.55 -15.39
N GLU A 192 30.36 0.09 -14.25
CA GLU A 192 29.00 0.36 -13.79
C GLU A 192 29.06 1.18 -12.49
N GLN A 193 28.26 2.24 -12.39
CA GLN A 193 28.15 3.05 -11.19
C GLN A 193 26.84 2.77 -10.47
N TYR A 194 26.90 2.57 -9.15
CA TYR A 194 25.70 2.37 -8.34
C TYR A 194 24.77 3.59 -8.42
N LEU A 195 23.51 3.35 -8.77
CA LEU A 195 22.47 4.37 -8.88
C LEU A 195 21.52 4.28 -7.66
N PRO A 196 21.57 5.24 -6.73
CA PRO A 196 20.70 5.22 -5.56
C PRO A 196 19.20 5.20 -5.93
N LYS A 197 18.45 4.31 -5.28
CA LYS A 197 16.99 4.12 -5.51
C LYS A 197 16.17 5.41 -5.51
N ARG A 198 16.58 6.42 -4.72
CA ARG A 198 15.90 7.73 -4.63
C ARG A 198 15.74 8.44 -5.98
N PHE A 199 16.66 8.19 -6.92
CA PHE A 199 16.66 8.79 -8.25
C PHE A 199 15.78 8.06 -9.27
N LEU A 200 15.30 6.86 -8.92
CA LEU A 200 14.39 6.05 -9.74
C LEU A 200 12.98 5.98 -9.15
N LYS A 201 12.76 6.64 -8.00
CA LYS A 201 11.52 6.60 -7.25
C LYS A 201 10.37 7.23 -8.06
N GLY A 202 9.38 6.42 -8.41
CA GLY A 202 8.24 6.81 -9.22
C GLY A 202 8.45 6.70 -10.73
N LEU A 203 9.67 6.39 -11.17
CA LEU A 203 9.99 6.05 -12.57
C LEU A 203 9.91 4.53 -12.79
N LEU A 204 10.42 3.77 -11.81
CA LEU A 204 10.28 2.32 -11.74
C LEU A 204 9.36 1.94 -10.58
N PRO A 205 8.62 0.81 -10.68
CA PRO A 205 7.88 0.25 -9.55
C PRO A 205 8.79 0.01 -8.34
N GLU A 206 8.36 0.47 -7.17
CA GLU A 206 9.06 0.28 -5.89
C GLU A 206 9.40 -1.21 -5.64
N GLY A 207 8.52 -2.13 -6.03
CA GLY A 207 8.77 -3.57 -5.91
C GLY A 207 10.00 -4.07 -6.70
N LEU A 208 10.44 -3.37 -7.75
CA LEU A 208 11.72 -3.63 -8.40
C LEU A 208 12.87 -2.95 -7.67
N LEU A 209 12.69 -1.71 -7.22
CA LEU A 209 13.72 -0.99 -6.46
C LEU A 209 14.07 -1.70 -5.15
N GLU A 210 13.12 -2.40 -4.53
CA GLU A 210 13.36 -3.22 -3.34
C GLU A 210 14.17 -4.48 -3.66
N LYS A 211 13.81 -5.20 -4.73
CA LYS A 211 14.38 -6.50 -5.10
C LYS A 211 15.77 -6.44 -5.74
N TYR A 212 16.20 -5.31 -6.31
CA TYR A 212 17.44 -5.21 -7.07
C TYR A 212 18.36 -4.10 -6.54
N PHE A 213 19.67 -4.33 -6.59
CA PHE A 213 20.67 -3.25 -6.62
C PHE A 213 20.80 -2.77 -8.05
N ILE A 214 20.78 -1.46 -8.25
CA ILE A 214 20.69 -0.87 -9.58
C ILE A 214 21.96 -0.08 -9.86
N TYR A 215 22.54 -0.34 -11.03
CA TYR A 215 23.76 0.26 -11.51
C TYR A 215 23.53 0.83 -12.90
N GLN A 216 24.14 1.97 -13.19
CA GLN A 216 24.12 2.60 -14.50
C GLN A 216 25.44 2.34 -15.19
N GLU A 217 25.39 2.01 -16.49
CA GLU A 217 26.59 1.87 -17.31
C GLU A 217 27.23 3.25 -17.52
N ASN A 218 28.54 3.35 -17.31
CA ASN A 218 29.28 4.61 -17.44
C ASN A 218 29.59 4.96 -18.90
N GLU A 219 29.46 3.98 -19.81
CA GLU A 219 29.70 4.19 -21.23
C GLU A 219 28.67 5.18 -21.79
N SER A 220 29.15 6.25 -22.41
CA SER A 220 28.31 7.19 -23.15
C SER A 220 27.59 6.39 -24.25
N PRO A 221 26.26 6.52 -24.41
CA PRO A 221 25.38 7.63 -23.97
C PRO A 221 24.57 7.38 -22.69
N TRP A 222 25.06 6.57 -21.74
CA TRP A 222 24.43 6.32 -20.43
C TRP A 222 23.00 5.75 -20.56
N ARG A 223 22.75 4.98 -21.63
CA ARG A 223 21.41 4.50 -22.03
C ARG A 223 21.02 3.18 -21.37
N ALA A 224 21.92 2.52 -20.65
CA ALA A 224 21.66 1.24 -20.02
C ALA A 224 21.82 1.30 -18.51
N ILE A 225 20.85 0.69 -17.82
CA ILE A 225 20.83 0.48 -16.38
C ILE A 225 20.63 -1.02 -16.15
N ARG A 226 21.42 -1.60 -15.26
CA ARG A 226 21.38 -3.01 -14.89
C ARG A 226 20.98 -3.15 -13.43
N GLY A 227 20.21 -4.19 -13.13
CA GLY A 227 19.76 -4.51 -11.79
C GLY A 227 20.15 -5.92 -11.41
N TYR A 228 20.89 -6.08 -10.33
CA TYR A 228 21.28 -7.36 -9.76
C TYR A 228 20.36 -7.71 -8.59
N PRO A 229 19.77 -8.93 -8.55
CA PRO A 229 18.88 -9.33 -7.47
C PRO A 229 19.54 -9.26 -6.09
N LYS A 230 18.70 -9.11 -5.07
CA LYS A 230 19.11 -9.18 -3.67
C LYS A 230 18.80 -10.55 -3.08
N THR A 231 19.68 -10.99 -2.20
CA THR A 231 19.46 -12.15 -1.33
C THR A 231 18.41 -11.81 -0.26
N LEU A 232 17.93 -12.84 0.46
CA LEU A 232 17.00 -12.68 1.59
C LEU A 232 17.61 -11.83 2.72
N GLU A 233 18.94 -11.81 2.83
CA GLU A 233 19.70 -11.03 3.80
C GLU A 233 19.93 -9.58 3.34
N GLY A 234 19.48 -9.24 2.13
CA GLY A 234 19.58 -7.89 1.56
C GLY A 234 20.92 -7.58 0.88
N GLU A 235 21.79 -8.57 0.75
CA GLU A 235 23.05 -8.48 0.02
C GLU A 235 22.87 -8.72 -1.48
N GLU A 236 23.85 -8.34 -2.29
CA GLU A 236 23.82 -8.59 -3.73
C GLU A 236 24.06 -10.08 -4.01
N GLU A 237 23.21 -10.67 -4.84
CA GLU A 237 23.36 -12.06 -5.24
C GLU A 237 24.56 -12.21 -6.19
N ARG A 238 25.54 -13.05 -5.80
CA ARG A 238 26.81 -13.18 -6.54
C ARG A 238 26.69 -13.88 -7.90
N ASP A 239 25.75 -14.82 -8.04
CA ASP A 239 25.49 -15.50 -9.31
C ASP A 239 23.99 -15.63 -9.58
N PRO A 240 23.34 -14.53 -10.02
CA PRO A 240 21.89 -14.52 -10.19
C PRO A 240 21.45 -15.26 -11.47
N ASP A 241 20.33 -15.98 -11.37
CA ASP A 241 19.68 -16.64 -12.50
C ASP A 241 19.24 -15.66 -13.60
N HIS A 242 18.90 -14.43 -13.20
CA HIS A 242 18.48 -13.36 -14.09
C HIS A 242 18.97 -12.00 -13.62
N ILE A 243 19.17 -11.11 -14.58
CA ILE A 243 19.44 -9.70 -14.35
C ILE A 243 18.29 -8.86 -14.88
N LEU A 244 18.02 -7.73 -14.23
CA LEU A 244 17.14 -6.70 -14.74
C LEU A 244 17.95 -5.80 -15.68
N GLU A 245 17.44 -5.53 -16.87
CA GLU A 245 18.08 -4.66 -17.84
C GLU A 245 17.07 -3.60 -18.29
N ILE A 246 17.48 -2.35 -18.19
CA ILE A 246 16.65 -1.18 -18.47
C ILE A 246 17.38 -0.38 -19.52
N LYS A 247 16.82 -0.30 -20.72
CA LYS A 247 17.39 0.48 -21.83
C LYS A 247 16.53 1.67 -22.16
N LEU A 248 17.14 2.84 -22.27
CA LEU A 248 16.50 4.03 -22.81
C LEU A 248 16.50 3.96 -24.33
N ILE A 249 15.33 4.13 -24.92
CA ILE A 249 15.08 4.03 -26.36
C ILE A 249 14.47 5.35 -26.83
N LYS A 250 15.05 5.93 -27.89
CA LYS A 250 14.55 7.14 -28.54
C LYS A 250 13.32 6.78 -29.38
N VAL A 251 12.22 7.50 -29.20
CA VAL A 251 10.94 7.23 -29.86
C VAL A 251 10.41 8.49 -30.53
N LYS A 252 10.09 8.39 -31.83
CA LYS A 252 9.54 9.48 -32.66
C LYS A 252 8.21 10.04 -32.15
N LYS A 253 7.37 9.21 -31.54
CA LYS A 253 6.12 9.67 -30.90
C LYS A 253 5.81 8.75 -29.74
N VAL A 254 5.92 9.27 -28.52
CA VAL A 254 5.53 8.58 -27.30
C VAL A 254 4.00 8.50 -27.29
N PRO A 255 3.40 7.30 -27.26
CA PRO A 255 1.95 7.17 -27.40
C PRO A 255 1.10 7.90 -26.36
N SER A 256 1.57 8.02 -25.11
CA SER A 256 0.79 8.64 -24.03
C SER A 256 0.78 10.17 -24.08
N THR A 257 1.90 10.77 -24.49
CA THR A 257 2.07 12.23 -24.51
C THR A 257 1.91 12.81 -25.92
N GLY A 258 2.08 12.00 -26.97
CA GLY A 258 2.05 12.43 -28.36
C GLY A 258 3.32 13.14 -28.82
N HIS A 259 4.31 13.28 -27.95
CA HIS A 259 5.56 14.02 -28.19
C HIS A 259 6.72 13.11 -28.59
N ARG A 260 7.75 13.69 -29.20
CA ARG A 260 9.04 12.99 -29.38
C ARG A 260 9.71 12.85 -28.02
N GLY A 261 10.42 11.75 -27.78
CA GLY A 261 11.08 11.58 -26.49
C GLY A 261 11.71 10.22 -26.27
N TRP A 262 12.00 9.93 -25.01
CA TRP A 262 12.62 8.70 -24.56
C TRP A 262 11.62 7.79 -23.85
N CYS A 263 11.71 6.50 -24.10
CA CYS A 263 10.99 5.45 -23.40
C CYS A 263 11.99 4.50 -22.75
N ALA A 264 11.59 3.86 -21.66
CA ALA A 264 12.38 2.83 -21.02
C ALA A 264 11.86 1.45 -21.39
N LEU A 265 12.74 0.58 -21.87
CA LEU A 265 12.46 -0.83 -22.03
C LEU A 265 13.05 -1.58 -20.85
N VAL A 266 12.18 -2.05 -19.96
CA VAL A 266 12.56 -2.85 -18.80
C VAL A 266 12.36 -4.32 -19.12
N ARG A 267 13.43 -5.12 -19.05
CA ARG A 267 13.38 -6.56 -19.27
C ARG A 267 14.12 -7.35 -18.20
N LYS A 268 13.62 -8.52 -17.85
CA LYS A 268 14.35 -9.57 -17.13
C LYS A 268 15.06 -10.46 -18.14
N ARG A 269 16.39 -10.48 -18.09
CA ARG A 269 17.25 -11.32 -18.93
C ARG A 269 17.76 -12.49 -18.11
N TRP A 270 17.49 -13.71 -18.57
CA TRP A 270 17.94 -14.95 -17.93
C TRP A 270 19.35 -15.33 -18.38
N LYS A 271 20.14 -15.89 -17.47
CA LYS A 271 21.49 -16.43 -17.76
C LYS A 271 21.40 -17.72 -18.59
N ALA A 272 20.39 -18.55 -18.34
CA ALA A 272 20.15 -19.81 -19.04
C ALA A 272 19.87 -19.58 -20.53
N ALA A 273 20.74 -20.11 -21.39
CA ALA A 273 20.59 -20.05 -22.85
C ALA A 273 19.32 -20.81 -23.27
N GLY A 274 18.32 -20.07 -23.77
CA GLY A 274 17.06 -20.63 -24.30
C GLY A 274 15.80 -20.07 -23.64
N ARG A 275 15.88 -19.45 -22.46
CA ARG A 275 14.72 -18.80 -21.84
C ARG A 275 14.51 -17.40 -22.44
N LYS A 276 13.31 -17.15 -22.97
CA LYS A 276 12.95 -15.83 -23.52
C LYS A 276 12.97 -14.75 -22.43
N PRO A 277 13.41 -13.53 -22.73
CA PRO A 277 13.34 -12.43 -21.79
C PRO A 277 11.88 -12.05 -21.50
N TRP A 278 11.63 -11.54 -20.31
CA TRP A 278 10.33 -10.99 -19.93
C TRP A 278 10.40 -9.47 -19.93
N PHE A 279 9.43 -8.80 -20.53
CA PHE A 279 9.33 -7.34 -20.61
C PHE A 279 8.27 -6.84 -19.64
N LEU A 280 8.55 -5.76 -18.94
CA LEU A 280 7.61 -5.14 -18.01
C LEU A 280 6.61 -4.26 -18.79
N LEU A 281 5.32 -4.48 -18.54
CA LEU A 281 4.23 -3.64 -19.03
C LEU A 281 3.93 -2.56 -18.02
N ASN A 282 3.81 -1.31 -18.48
CA ASN A 282 3.48 -0.20 -17.60
C ASN A 282 1.97 0.00 -17.46
N LEU A 283 1.44 -0.38 -16.31
CA LEU A 283 0.03 -0.23 -15.96
C LEU A 283 -0.39 1.24 -15.74
N LEU A 284 0.54 2.14 -15.44
CA LEU A 284 0.26 3.57 -15.21
C LEU A 284 -0.16 4.30 -16.49
N TYR A 285 0.28 3.85 -17.66
CA TYR A 285 -0.04 4.46 -18.95
C TYR A 285 -1.08 3.66 -19.75
N ALA A 286 -1.83 2.77 -19.09
CA ALA A 286 -2.85 1.96 -19.74
C ALA A 286 -4.09 2.80 -20.11
N LYS A 287 -4.39 2.89 -21.41
CA LYS A 287 -5.51 3.69 -21.95
C LYS A 287 -6.86 3.16 -21.45
N GLU A 288 -7.77 4.05 -21.10
CA GLU A 288 -9.11 3.68 -20.65
C GLU A 288 -9.83 2.82 -21.72
N GLY A 289 -10.52 1.77 -21.28
CA GLY A 289 -11.18 0.80 -22.15
C GLY A 289 -10.30 -0.36 -22.63
N THR A 290 -8.97 -0.31 -22.44
CA THR A 290 -8.10 -1.45 -22.75
C THR A 290 -8.21 -2.56 -21.68
N PRO A 291 -7.95 -3.83 -22.03
CA PRO A 291 -7.86 -4.92 -21.06
C PRO A 291 -6.80 -4.67 -19.97
N LEU A 292 -5.69 -4.01 -20.33
CA LEU A 292 -4.61 -3.64 -19.42
C LEU A 292 -5.12 -2.67 -18.35
N HIS A 293 -5.90 -1.67 -18.74
CA HIS A 293 -6.51 -0.70 -17.82
C HIS A 293 -7.54 -1.37 -16.90
N SER A 294 -8.41 -2.23 -17.44
CA SER A 294 -9.38 -2.99 -16.64
C SER A 294 -8.69 -3.89 -15.61
N MET A 295 -7.58 -4.53 -16.00
CA MET A 295 -6.79 -5.36 -15.10
C MET A 295 -6.12 -4.51 -14.03
N ALA A 296 -5.49 -3.38 -14.40
CA ALA A 296 -4.89 -2.45 -13.45
C ALA A 296 -5.91 -1.98 -12.39
N ARG A 297 -7.10 -1.54 -12.81
CA ARG A 297 -8.17 -1.14 -11.86
C ARG A 297 -8.62 -2.26 -10.93
N THR A 298 -8.61 -3.50 -11.41
CA THR A 298 -9.01 -4.67 -10.61
C THR A 298 -7.93 -5.03 -9.59
N LEU A 299 -6.67 -5.11 -10.02
CA LEU A 299 -5.54 -5.49 -9.16
C LEU A 299 -5.19 -4.41 -8.13
N VAL A 300 -5.44 -3.14 -8.47
CA VAL A 300 -5.20 -2.01 -7.56
C VAL A 300 -6.00 -2.10 -6.25
N ARG A 301 -7.11 -2.85 -6.25
CA ARG A 301 -7.88 -3.15 -5.04
C ARG A 301 -7.03 -3.93 -4.03
N LEU A 302 -6.25 -4.91 -4.49
CA LEU A 302 -5.38 -5.72 -3.64
C LEU A 302 -4.08 -5.01 -3.29
N GLU A 303 -3.48 -4.27 -4.22
CA GLU A 303 -2.12 -3.73 -4.06
C GLU A 303 -1.92 -2.40 -4.81
N ASN A 304 -0.95 -1.56 -4.45
CA ASN A 304 -0.64 -0.36 -5.23
C ASN A 304 0.14 -0.70 -6.51
N LEU A 305 0.05 0.14 -7.55
CA LEU A 305 0.82 -0.05 -8.79
C LEU A 305 2.34 -0.11 -8.57
N SER A 306 2.84 0.48 -7.48
CA SER A 306 4.24 0.40 -7.08
C SER A 306 4.74 -1.03 -6.83
N PHE A 307 3.83 -1.95 -6.47
CA PHE A 307 4.13 -3.36 -6.18
C PHE A 307 3.41 -4.34 -7.12
N ILE A 308 2.75 -3.88 -8.18
CA ILE A 308 2.16 -4.75 -9.21
C ILE A 308 3.09 -4.78 -10.42
N LEU A 309 3.69 -5.93 -10.70
CA LEU A 309 4.60 -6.11 -11.84
C LEU A 309 3.95 -7.02 -12.88
N ALA A 310 3.56 -6.44 -14.02
CA ALA A 310 2.97 -7.17 -15.13
C ALA A 310 4.03 -7.43 -16.22
N TRP A 311 4.18 -8.69 -16.61
CA TRP A 311 5.22 -9.18 -17.51
C TRP A 311 4.64 -9.79 -18.78
N THR A 312 5.37 -9.61 -19.89
CA THR A 312 5.08 -10.25 -21.18
C THR A 312 6.34 -10.90 -21.77
N GLU A 313 6.16 -12.00 -22.50
CA GLU A 313 7.26 -12.65 -23.24
C GLU A 313 7.46 -12.06 -24.64
N GLN A 314 6.55 -11.19 -25.08
CA GLN A 314 6.63 -10.54 -26.39
C GLN A 314 7.45 -9.27 -26.29
N ASP A 315 8.41 -9.11 -27.21
CA ASP A 315 9.17 -7.86 -27.30
C ASP A 315 8.22 -6.75 -27.77
N PRO A 316 8.00 -5.69 -26.97
CA PRO A 316 7.10 -4.60 -27.34
C PRO A 316 7.59 -3.81 -28.56
N ARG A 317 8.86 -4.00 -28.97
CA ARG A 317 9.44 -3.38 -30.17
C ARG A 317 9.12 -4.12 -31.46
N ASP A 318 8.72 -5.39 -31.39
CA ASP A 318 8.48 -6.18 -32.59
C ASP A 318 7.12 -5.79 -33.24
N PRO A 319 7.13 -5.19 -34.44
CA PRO A 319 5.90 -4.79 -35.14
C PRO A 319 5.06 -5.98 -35.63
N LYS A 320 5.61 -7.20 -35.71
CA LYS A 320 4.88 -8.41 -36.13
C LYS A 320 4.23 -9.16 -34.98
N ALA A 321 4.76 -9.05 -33.76
CA ALA A 321 4.23 -9.69 -32.56
C ALA A 321 3.08 -8.90 -31.91
N THR A 322 2.97 -7.61 -32.23
CA THR A 322 2.03 -6.68 -31.61
C THR A 322 0.65 -6.74 -32.27
N GLY A 323 -0.21 -7.61 -31.74
CA GLY A 323 -1.63 -7.26 -31.67
C GLY A 323 -1.81 -5.94 -30.90
N TYR A 324 -2.98 -5.31 -31.03
CA TYR A 324 -3.30 -3.96 -30.49
C TYR A 324 -2.96 -3.75 -29.00
N ASP A 325 -2.84 -4.81 -28.20
CA ASP A 325 -2.31 -4.80 -26.84
C ASP A 325 -1.35 -5.98 -26.64
N PRO A 326 -0.13 -5.77 -26.11
CA PRO A 326 0.76 -6.88 -25.78
C PRO A 326 0.07 -7.78 -24.75
N PRO A 327 0.01 -9.10 -24.97
CA PRO A 327 -0.57 -10.03 -24.02
C PRO A 327 0.25 -10.00 -22.73
N ILE A 328 -0.44 -9.81 -21.62
CA ILE A 328 0.14 -10.09 -20.30
C ILE A 328 0.25 -11.61 -20.18
N HIS A 329 1.39 -12.10 -19.75
CA HIS A 329 1.61 -13.54 -19.52
C HIS A 329 1.67 -13.86 -18.02
N PHE A 330 2.27 -12.96 -17.24
CA PHE A 330 2.54 -13.17 -15.83
C PHE A 330 2.38 -11.85 -15.07
N VAL A 331 1.79 -11.91 -13.88
CA VAL A 331 1.67 -10.75 -12.97
C VAL A 331 2.11 -11.20 -11.59
N GLU A 332 3.07 -10.49 -11.00
CA GLU A 332 3.50 -10.73 -9.62
C GLU A 332 3.17 -9.51 -8.74
N MET A 333 2.79 -9.78 -7.49
CA MET A 333 2.65 -8.81 -6.41
C MET A 333 3.61 -9.23 -5.29
N PRO A 334 4.88 -8.79 -5.34
CA PRO A 334 5.93 -9.32 -4.48
C PRO A 334 5.65 -9.18 -2.99
N ARG A 335 5.08 -8.04 -2.58
CA ARG A 335 4.78 -7.78 -1.18
C ARG A 335 3.81 -8.81 -0.62
N LEU A 336 2.72 -9.08 -1.36
CA LEU A 336 1.67 -10.02 -0.97
C LEU A 336 2.01 -11.49 -1.25
N LEU A 337 3.13 -11.78 -1.92
CA LEU A 337 3.50 -13.11 -2.41
C LEU A 337 2.40 -13.73 -3.28
N LEU A 338 1.76 -12.92 -4.13
CA LEU A 338 0.77 -13.40 -5.09
C LEU A 338 1.34 -13.39 -6.50
N SER A 339 1.03 -14.44 -7.24
CA SER A 339 1.40 -14.64 -8.64
C SER A 339 0.19 -15.06 -9.46
N PHE A 340 0.02 -14.43 -10.61
CA PHE A 340 -1.05 -14.71 -11.55
C PHE A 340 -0.50 -14.95 -12.94
N THR A 341 -1.17 -15.80 -13.71
CA THR A 341 -0.88 -16.05 -15.11
C THR A 341 -2.13 -15.87 -15.96
N VAL A 342 -1.96 -15.37 -17.18
CA VAL A 342 -3.08 -15.25 -18.10
C VAL A 342 -3.17 -16.53 -18.92
N LYS A 343 -4.27 -17.26 -18.77
CA LYS A 343 -4.57 -18.46 -19.58
C LYS A 343 -5.81 -18.19 -20.43
N ARG A 344 -5.87 -18.80 -21.61
CA ARG A 344 -7.12 -18.86 -22.37
C ARG A 344 -8.01 -19.91 -21.73
N ALA A 345 -9.20 -19.53 -21.31
CA ALA A 345 -10.24 -20.45 -20.88
C ALA A 345 -10.79 -21.22 -22.10
N ALA A 346 -11.52 -22.31 -21.83
CA ALA A 346 -12.08 -23.19 -22.87
C ALA A 346 -13.08 -22.47 -23.81
N ASP A 347 -13.66 -21.36 -23.36
CA ASP A 347 -14.55 -20.48 -24.12
C ASP A 347 -13.80 -19.49 -25.05
N GLY A 348 -12.46 -19.54 -25.08
CA GLY A 348 -11.62 -18.62 -25.84
C GLY A 348 -11.37 -17.27 -25.16
N SER A 349 -12.00 -16.99 -24.02
CA SER A 349 -11.75 -15.78 -23.23
C SER A 349 -10.41 -15.89 -22.50
N ARG A 350 -9.70 -14.77 -22.33
CA ARG A 350 -8.45 -14.74 -21.56
C ARG A 350 -8.83 -14.50 -20.09
N GLY A 351 -8.52 -15.47 -19.22
CA GLY A 351 -8.70 -15.42 -17.77
C GLY A 351 -7.40 -15.11 -17.05
N LEU A 352 -7.44 -14.34 -15.95
CA LEU A 352 -6.31 -14.19 -15.03
C LEU A 352 -6.41 -15.25 -13.94
N TRP A 353 -5.55 -16.26 -13.97
CA TRP A 353 -5.53 -17.38 -13.04
C TRP A 353 -4.49 -17.17 -11.94
N SER A 354 -4.83 -17.50 -10.70
CA SER A 354 -3.86 -17.53 -9.61
C SER A 354 -2.94 -18.75 -9.80
N LEU A 355 -1.65 -18.57 -9.51
CA LEU A 355 -0.68 -19.66 -9.43
C LEU A 355 -0.58 -20.21 -8.00
N ASP A 356 -0.89 -19.39 -7.00
CA ASP A 356 -0.79 -19.76 -5.59
C ASP A 356 -2.03 -20.53 -5.12
N HIS A 357 -3.17 -20.30 -5.76
CA HIS A 357 -4.42 -21.02 -5.48
C HIS A 357 -4.90 -21.78 -6.72
N ALA A 358 -4.90 -23.11 -6.63
CA ALA A 358 -5.31 -23.99 -7.71
C ALA A 358 -6.75 -23.68 -8.17
N GLU A 359 -6.96 -23.70 -9.47
CA GLU A 359 -8.27 -23.56 -10.14
C GLU A 359 -9.00 -22.21 -9.92
N LEU A 360 -8.36 -21.22 -9.30
CA LEU A 360 -8.97 -19.91 -9.10
C LEU A 360 -8.59 -18.92 -10.20
N SER A 361 -9.59 -18.21 -10.71
CA SER A 361 -9.43 -17.17 -11.72
C SER A 361 -10.21 -15.91 -11.37
N VAL A 362 -9.76 -14.75 -11.84
CA VAL A 362 -10.51 -13.50 -11.74
C VAL A 362 -11.66 -13.56 -12.76
N PRO A 363 -12.92 -13.38 -12.34
CA PRO A 363 -14.06 -13.41 -13.23
C PRO A 363 -14.01 -12.20 -14.17
N LEU A 364 -13.78 -12.47 -15.46
CA LEU A 364 -13.78 -11.48 -16.52
C LEU A 364 -15.10 -11.56 -17.30
N GLY A 365 -15.56 -10.42 -17.83
CA GLY A 365 -16.85 -10.31 -18.51
C GLY A 365 -17.95 -9.65 -17.67
N PRO A 366 -19.18 -9.55 -18.22
CA PRO A 366 -20.29 -8.88 -17.56
C PRO A 366 -20.67 -9.58 -16.24
N PRO A 367 -21.14 -8.83 -15.23
CA PRO A 367 -21.51 -9.41 -13.94
C PRO A 367 -22.76 -10.29 -14.08
N SER A 368 -22.60 -11.59 -13.91
CA SER A 368 -23.72 -12.53 -13.77
C SER A 368 -24.49 -12.24 -12.48
N PHE A 369 -25.76 -12.67 -12.39
CA PHE A 369 -26.55 -12.52 -11.16
C PHE A 369 -25.86 -13.13 -9.94
N ALA A 370 -25.28 -14.32 -10.11
CA ALA A 370 -24.51 -15.03 -9.09
C ALA A 370 -23.29 -14.21 -8.63
N ARG A 371 -22.54 -13.63 -9.57
CA ARG A 371 -21.38 -12.77 -9.28
C ARG A 371 -21.79 -11.51 -8.56
N THR A 372 -22.89 -10.87 -8.95
CA THR A 372 -23.40 -9.66 -8.30
C THR A 372 -23.80 -9.94 -6.85
N GLN A 373 -24.45 -11.08 -6.57
CA GLN A 373 -24.76 -11.49 -5.20
C GLN A 373 -23.50 -11.70 -4.36
N ALA A 374 -22.51 -12.42 -4.90
CA ALA A 374 -21.24 -12.64 -4.20
C ALA A 374 -20.47 -11.32 -3.98
N ALA A 375 -20.51 -10.40 -4.95
CA ALA A 375 -19.87 -9.09 -4.85
C ALA A 375 -20.49 -8.19 -3.77
N LYS A 376 -21.78 -8.35 -3.43
CA LYS A 376 -22.40 -7.62 -2.30
C LYS A 376 -21.76 -7.97 -0.96
N LEU A 377 -21.29 -9.21 -0.77
CA LEU A 377 -20.58 -9.60 0.45
C LEU A 377 -19.22 -8.90 0.61
N LEU A 378 -18.69 -8.34 -0.48
CA LEU A 378 -17.43 -7.62 -0.53
C LEU A 378 -17.58 -6.11 -0.36
N GLU A 379 -18.81 -5.59 -0.30
CA GLU A 379 -19.08 -4.16 -0.08
C GLU A 379 -18.39 -3.60 1.17
N PRO A 380 -18.35 -4.30 2.32
CA PRO A 380 -17.61 -3.84 3.50
C PRO A 380 -16.09 -3.81 3.32
N MET A 381 -15.58 -4.40 2.25
CA MET A 381 -14.16 -4.69 2.05
C MET A 381 -13.76 -4.33 0.62
N PRO A 382 -13.69 -3.03 0.28
CA PRO A 382 -13.47 -2.58 -1.10
C PRO A 382 -12.14 -3.06 -1.69
N HIS A 383 -11.15 -3.33 -0.84
CA HIS A 383 -9.81 -3.82 -1.17
C HIS A 383 -9.71 -5.36 -1.32
N SER A 384 -10.84 -6.04 -1.49
CA SER A 384 -10.92 -7.47 -1.83
C SER A 384 -10.89 -7.73 -3.33
N LEU A 385 -10.58 -8.97 -3.71
CA LEU A 385 -10.75 -9.48 -5.07
C LEU A 385 -11.65 -10.71 -5.04
N LEU A 386 -12.64 -10.75 -5.93
CA LEU A 386 -13.45 -11.94 -6.13
C LEU A 386 -12.74 -12.87 -7.10
N LEU A 387 -12.57 -14.13 -6.72
CA LEU A 387 -12.06 -15.22 -7.54
C LEU A 387 -13.18 -16.23 -7.79
N GLN A 388 -13.08 -16.97 -8.89
CA GLN A 388 -14.07 -17.93 -9.34
C GLN A 388 -13.38 -19.19 -9.90
N THR A 389 -13.97 -20.35 -9.59
CA THR A 389 -13.61 -21.65 -10.20
C THR A 389 -14.39 -21.91 -11.49
N SER A 390 -13.96 -22.91 -12.27
CA SER A 390 -14.72 -23.42 -13.42
C SER A 390 -16.18 -23.78 -13.08
N ASN A 391 -16.41 -24.25 -11.85
CA ASN A 391 -17.73 -24.65 -11.35
C ASN A 391 -18.58 -23.49 -10.79
N GLN A 392 -18.21 -22.23 -11.05
CA GLN A 392 -18.90 -21.04 -10.52
C GLN A 392 -18.98 -20.97 -8.99
N GLN A 393 -18.03 -21.57 -8.29
CA GLN A 393 -17.81 -21.30 -6.87
C GLN A 393 -16.96 -20.05 -6.73
N TYR A 394 -17.29 -19.21 -5.76
CA TYR A 394 -16.63 -17.92 -5.58
C TYR A 394 -15.80 -17.91 -4.30
N PHE A 395 -14.68 -17.19 -4.34
CA PHE A 395 -13.79 -16.99 -3.21
C PHE A 395 -13.45 -15.50 -3.13
N ALA A 396 -13.40 -14.95 -1.92
CA ALA A 396 -12.94 -13.60 -1.66
C ALA A 396 -11.49 -13.64 -1.21
N LEU A 397 -10.59 -13.04 -2.00
CA LEU A 397 -9.19 -12.86 -1.65
C LEU A 397 -9.01 -11.48 -1.02
N LEU A 398 -8.42 -11.44 0.18
CA LEU A 398 -8.20 -10.22 0.94
C LEU A 398 -6.73 -10.09 1.36
N PRO A 399 -6.09 -8.94 1.15
CA PRO A 399 -4.76 -8.69 1.68
C PRO A 399 -4.84 -8.50 3.20
N ASN A 400 -3.91 -9.08 3.95
CA ASN A 400 -3.75 -8.85 5.39
C ASN A 400 -2.89 -7.61 5.58
N ILE A 401 -3.55 -6.47 5.77
CA ILE A 401 -2.93 -5.15 5.89
C ILE A 401 -3.52 -4.39 7.05
N LYS A 402 -2.74 -3.47 7.61
CA LYS A 402 -3.23 -2.58 8.65
C LYS A 402 -4.19 -1.57 8.05
N VAL A 403 -5.40 -1.50 8.60
CA VAL A 403 -6.47 -0.63 8.12
C VAL A 403 -6.80 0.43 9.16
N HIS A 404 -7.05 1.65 8.71
CA HIS A 404 -7.49 2.77 9.54
C HIS A 404 -8.80 3.32 9.01
N ARG A 405 -9.67 3.74 9.94
CA ARG A 405 -10.88 4.50 9.63
C ARG A 405 -10.72 5.90 10.24
N PRO A 406 -10.23 6.89 9.47
CA PRO A 406 -10.08 8.25 10.00
C PRO A 406 -11.45 8.86 10.28
N HIS A 407 -11.55 9.62 11.36
CA HIS A 407 -12.71 10.47 11.62
C HIS A 407 -12.70 11.63 10.62
N VAL A 408 -13.82 11.81 9.93
CA VAL A 408 -14.04 12.93 9.00
C VAL A 408 -15.04 13.87 9.63
N GLY A 409 -14.61 15.07 10.03
CA GLY A 409 -15.46 16.03 10.75
C GLY A 409 -16.76 16.37 10.01
N THR A 410 -16.71 16.54 8.68
CA THR A 410 -17.90 16.81 7.86
C THR A 410 -18.78 15.59 7.62
N ASP A 411 -18.24 14.37 7.77
CA ASP A 411 -18.97 13.12 7.60
C ASP A 411 -18.60 12.13 8.72
N PRO A 412 -19.16 12.32 9.92
CA PRO A 412 -18.82 11.51 11.09
C PRO A 412 -19.27 10.06 10.97
N PHE A 413 -20.09 9.72 9.97
CA PHE A 413 -20.56 8.36 9.68
C PHE A 413 -19.78 7.69 8.54
N SER A 414 -18.75 8.35 8.01
CA SER A 414 -17.92 7.80 6.95
C SER A 414 -17.39 6.40 7.29
N THR A 415 -17.39 5.55 6.28
CA THR A 415 -16.78 4.20 6.27
C THR A 415 -15.52 4.16 5.42
N GLU A 416 -14.96 5.32 5.08
CA GLU A 416 -13.73 5.41 4.30
C GLU A 416 -12.57 4.73 5.03
N LEU A 417 -11.89 3.83 4.32
CA LEU A 417 -10.76 3.08 4.84
C LEU A 417 -9.46 3.59 4.22
N VAL A 418 -8.51 3.95 5.08
CA VAL A 418 -7.12 4.21 4.70
C VAL A 418 -6.32 2.94 4.95
N LEU A 419 -5.72 2.41 3.88
CA LEU A 419 -4.96 1.16 3.90
C LEU A 419 -3.48 1.48 4.08
N GLU A 420 -2.88 0.98 5.16
CA GLU A 420 -1.46 1.14 5.45
C GLU A 420 -0.68 -0.07 4.93
N ARG A 421 -0.45 -0.10 3.60
CA ARG A 421 0.12 -1.27 2.92
C ARG A 421 1.62 -1.46 3.17
N GLY A 422 2.35 -0.39 3.48
CA GLY A 422 3.79 -0.39 3.70
C GLY A 422 4.22 -0.55 5.16
N ASN A 423 3.29 -0.86 6.08
CA ASN A 423 3.63 -0.95 7.49
C ASN A 423 4.49 -2.20 7.77
N SER A 424 5.79 -1.97 7.97
CA SER A 424 6.77 -3.02 8.29
C SER A 424 6.47 -3.71 9.61
N ASP A 425 5.89 -3.03 10.59
CA ASP A 425 5.56 -3.63 11.89
C ASP A 425 4.41 -4.63 11.75
N TRP A 426 3.47 -4.34 10.85
CA TRP A 426 2.35 -5.23 10.54
C TRP A 426 2.77 -6.43 9.68
N LEU A 427 3.68 -6.22 8.73
CA LEU A 427 4.05 -7.21 7.70
C LEU A 427 5.31 -8.00 7.99
N LEU A 428 6.34 -7.37 8.57
CA LEU A 428 7.68 -7.93 8.76
C LEU A 428 8.05 -8.12 10.24
N GLY A 429 7.33 -7.49 11.16
CA GLY A 429 7.54 -7.68 12.60
C GLY A 429 8.90 -7.19 13.05
N THR A 430 9.07 -5.88 13.22
CA THR A 430 10.24 -5.37 13.92
C THR A 430 10.00 -5.52 15.43
N GLU A 431 10.65 -6.52 16.01
CA GLU A 431 10.78 -6.77 17.45
C GLU A 431 9.48 -6.94 18.27
N ARG A 432 9.24 -8.21 18.61
CA ARG A 432 8.51 -8.73 19.78
C ARG A 432 7.02 -9.12 19.62
N TRP A 433 6.23 -8.63 18.66
CA TRP A 433 4.83 -9.07 18.49
C TRP A 433 4.24 -8.82 17.08
N GLY A 434 4.72 -9.49 16.04
CA GLY A 434 4.02 -9.40 14.75
C GLY A 434 4.69 -10.11 13.58
N ARG A 435 4.54 -11.42 13.47
CA ARG A 435 4.67 -12.06 12.15
C ARG A 435 3.25 -12.15 11.60
N ALA A 436 2.87 -11.41 10.57
CA ALA A 436 1.70 -11.86 9.81
C ALA A 436 2.13 -13.12 9.03
N LYS A 437 1.92 -14.34 9.56
CA LYS A 437 2.24 -15.60 8.86
C LYS A 437 1.58 -15.63 7.48
N ASN A 438 0.34 -15.13 7.41
CA ASN A 438 -0.44 -15.04 6.18
C ASN A 438 -0.54 -13.60 5.70
N LYS A 439 0.00 -13.33 4.51
CA LYS A 439 -0.08 -12.02 3.84
C LYS A 439 -1.41 -11.78 3.15
N THR A 440 -2.13 -12.84 2.86
CA THR A 440 -3.45 -12.82 2.24
C THR A 440 -4.33 -13.87 2.91
N PHE A 441 -5.63 -13.61 2.92
CA PHE A 441 -6.64 -14.54 3.39
C PHE A 441 -7.61 -14.84 2.25
N LEU A 442 -7.96 -16.12 2.11
CA LEU A 442 -8.91 -16.60 1.11
C LEU A 442 -10.18 -17.09 1.82
N TYR A 443 -11.31 -16.48 1.50
CA TYR A 443 -12.61 -16.80 2.11
C TYR A 443 -13.53 -17.44 1.07
N PRO A 444 -13.90 -18.73 1.24
CA PRO A 444 -14.90 -19.35 0.40
C PRO A 444 -16.25 -18.65 0.57
N VAL A 445 -16.93 -18.35 -0.53
CA VAL A 445 -18.31 -17.87 -0.50
C VAL A 445 -19.22 -19.10 -0.39
N HIS A 446 -20.08 -19.12 0.63
CA HIS A 446 -21.03 -20.22 0.79
C HIS A 446 -21.92 -20.40 -0.45
N ALA A 447 -22.39 -21.62 -0.72
CA ALA A 447 -23.22 -21.92 -1.90
C ALA A 447 -24.49 -21.03 -1.98
N SER A 448 -25.05 -20.62 -0.83
CA SER A 448 -26.18 -19.68 -0.76
C SER A 448 -25.82 -18.22 -1.04
N ARG A 449 -24.53 -17.90 -1.23
CA ARG A 449 -23.99 -16.55 -1.48
C ARG A 449 -24.39 -15.51 -0.44
N SER A 450 -24.67 -15.96 0.77
CA SER A 450 -25.19 -15.12 1.87
C SER A 450 -24.12 -14.76 2.91
N PHE A 451 -23.04 -15.53 3.00
CA PHE A 451 -21.95 -15.29 3.95
C PHE A 451 -20.61 -15.85 3.44
N LEU A 452 -19.54 -15.39 4.07
CA LEU A 452 -18.16 -15.84 3.84
C LEU A 452 -17.80 -16.89 4.89
N GLN A 453 -17.17 -17.97 4.48
CA GLN A 453 -16.61 -18.97 5.38
C GLN A 453 -15.23 -18.53 5.85
N THR A 454 -14.96 -18.64 7.14
CA THR A 454 -13.70 -18.26 7.78
C THR A 454 -12.92 -19.54 8.13
N PRO A 455 -11.92 -19.94 7.33
CA PRO A 455 -11.22 -21.22 7.53
C PRO A 455 -10.36 -21.25 8.79
N THR A 456 -9.89 -20.09 9.26
CA THR A 456 -9.05 -19.97 10.46
C THR A 456 -9.56 -18.87 11.40
N LEU A 457 -9.16 -18.93 12.66
CA LEU A 457 -9.47 -17.92 13.66
C LEU A 457 -8.92 -16.53 13.28
N ALA A 458 -7.65 -16.45 12.85
CA ALA A 458 -7.08 -15.21 12.30
C ALA A 458 -7.90 -14.61 11.15
N SER A 459 -8.42 -15.46 10.26
CA SER A 459 -9.27 -15.01 9.15
C SER A 459 -10.63 -14.47 9.64
N ALA A 460 -11.22 -15.12 10.66
CA ALA A 460 -12.46 -14.67 11.28
C ALA A 460 -12.27 -13.31 11.98
N LEU A 461 -11.21 -13.17 12.77
CA LEU A 461 -10.84 -11.92 13.43
C LEU A 461 -10.64 -10.78 12.42
N TYR A 462 -9.95 -11.05 11.30
CA TYR A 462 -9.67 -10.03 10.29
C TYR A 462 -10.94 -9.54 9.58
N VAL A 463 -11.83 -10.44 9.12
CA VAL A 463 -13.09 -10.02 8.48
C VAL A 463 -14.03 -9.37 9.50
N MET A 464 -14.04 -9.84 10.75
CA MET A 464 -14.79 -9.20 11.82
C MET A 464 -14.34 -7.75 12.01
N MET A 465 -13.03 -7.51 12.07
CA MET A 465 -12.44 -6.16 12.16
C MET A 465 -12.87 -5.28 10.97
N LEU A 466 -12.78 -5.78 9.74
CA LEU A 466 -13.16 -5.01 8.55
C LEU A 466 -14.66 -4.66 8.52
N ARG A 467 -15.53 -5.61 8.88
CA ARG A 467 -16.98 -5.35 9.00
C ARG A 467 -17.27 -4.33 10.09
N TRP A 468 -16.55 -4.37 11.20
CA TRP A 468 -16.66 -3.39 12.27
C TRP A 468 -16.29 -1.98 11.80
N MET A 469 -15.19 -1.84 11.06
CA MET A 469 -14.79 -0.56 10.47
C MET A 469 -15.82 -0.06 9.45
N ASN A 470 -16.48 -0.94 8.72
CA ASN A 470 -17.59 -0.57 7.83
C ASN A 470 -18.93 -0.37 8.55
N ARG A 471 -18.99 -0.44 9.89
CA ARG A 471 -20.22 -0.33 10.69
C ARG A 471 -21.27 -1.42 10.37
N ASP A 472 -20.87 -2.55 9.79
CA ASP A 472 -21.71 -3.75 9.63
C ASP A 472 -21.71 -4.57 10.92
N TYR A 473 -22.34 -4.03 11.98
CA TYR A 473 -22.41 -4.68 13.29
C TYR A 473 -23.21 -5.99 13.25
N ARG A 474 -24.16 -6.11 12.31
CA ARG A 474 -24.92 -7.35 12.11
C ARG A 474 -24.02 -8.49 11.61
N GLY A 475 -23.13 -8.18 10.67
CA GLY A 475 -22.14 -9.13 10.18
C GLY A 475 -21.12 -9.52 11.25
N VAL A 476 -20.74 -8.58 12.12
CA VAL A 476 -19.88 -8.84 13.28
C VAL A 476 -20.53 -9.83 14.25
N ALA A 477 -21.79 -9.61 14.64
CA ALA A 477 -22.52 -10.50 15.55
C ALA A 477 -22.59 -11.95 15.03
N ALA A 478 -22.63 -12.13 13.70
CA ALA A 478 -22.63 -13.45 13.09
C ALA A 478 -21.26 -14.18 13.16
N LEU A 479 -20.16 -13.45 13.37
CA LEU A 479 -18.80 -13.99 13.42
C LEU A 479 -18.30 -14.26 14.84
N VAL A 480 -19.01 -13.80 15.89
CA VAL A 480 -18.59 -13.97 17.29
C VAL A 480 -18.31 -15.43 17.64
N SER A 481 -19.18 -16.35 17.20
CA SER A 481 -19.00 -17.79 17.47
C SER A 481 -17.76 -18.38 16.79
N ALA A 482 -17.29 -17.79 15.69
CA ALA A 482 -16.07 -18.23 14.99
C ALA A 482 -14.79 -17.70 15.67
N VAL A 483 -14.92 -16.70 16.54
CA VAL A 483 -13.81 -16.07 17.26
C VAL A 483 -13.66 -16.62 18.68
N GLY A 484 -14.69 -17.26 19.22
CA GLY A 484 -14.67 -17.86 20.55
C GLY A 484 -13.71 -19.04 20.65
N THR A 485 -12.75 -18.96 21.57
CA THR A 485 -11.79 -20.03 21.87
C THR A 485 -11.57 -20.17 23.36
N ASP A 486 -11.21 -21.38 23.78
CA ASP A 486 -10.76 -21.72 25.13
C ASP A 486 -9.24 -21.53 25.31
N ALA A 487 -8.48 -21.52 24.21
CA ALA A 487 -7.05 -21.27 24.19
C ALA A 487 -6.71 -19.80 23.95
N LYS A 488 -5.51 -19.39 24.40
CA LYS A 488 -4.93 -18.07 24.09
C LYS A 488 -4.64 -17.94 22.59
N TYR A 489 -4.88 -16.75 22.05
CA TYR A 489 -4.59 -16.42 20.66
C TYR A 489 -3.09 -16.47 20.36
N GLU A 490 -2.78 -16.88 19.12
CA GLU A 490 -1.44 -16.77 18.57
C GLU A 490 -1.02 -15.29 18.43
N GLU A 491 0.27 -15.03 18.20
CA GLU A 491 0.80 -13.67 18.07
C GLU A 491 0.10 -12.87 16.95
N ASP A 492 -0.09 -13.48 15.78
CA ASP A 492 -0.77 -12.91 14.61
C ASP A 492 -2.23 -12.53 14.92
N GLU A 493 -2.92 -13.40 15.65
CA GLU A 493 -4.32 -13.24 16.03
C GLU A 493 -4.45 -12.14 17.08
N MET A 494 -3.54 -12.13 18.05
CA MET A 494 -3.45 -11.12 19.09
C MET A 494 -3.15 -9.74 18.50
N GLN A 495 -2.35 -9.66 17.44
CA GLN A 495 -2.08 -8.42 16.71
C GLN A 495 -3.37 -7.84 16.10
N ILE A 496 -4.18 -8.67 15.44
CA ILE A 496 -5.48 -8.27 14.87
C ILE A 496 -6.45 -7.89 16.00
N PHE A 497 -6.48 -8.68 17.08
CA PHE A 497 -7.36 -8.46 18.22
C PHE A 497 -7.04 -7.16 18.97
N LYS A 498 -5.76 -6.83 19.18
CA LYS A 498 -5.35 -5.53 19.75
C LYS A 498 -5.72 -4.37 18.84
N HIS A 499 -5.60 -4.54 17.52
CA HIS A 499 -6.00 -3.50 16.57
C HIS A 499 -7.51 -3.28 16.55
N LEU A 500 -8.31 -4.32 16.80
CA LEU A 500 -9.76 -4.21 16.95
C LEU A 500 -10.16 -3.24 18.07
N GLY A 501 -9.46 -3.25 19.21
CA GLY A 501 -9.78 -2.33 20.33
C GLY A 501 -9.45 -0.86 20.08
N ARG A 502 -8.63 -0.55 19.07
CA ARG A 502 -8.40 0.85 18.66
C ARG A 502 -9.60 1.47 17.96
N ILE A 503 -10.52 0.65 17.44
CA ILE A 503 -11.74 1.12 16.81
C ILE A 503 -12.65 1.62 17.92
N SER A 504 -12.66 2.93 18.17
CA SER A 504 -13.61 3.55 19.10
C SER A 504 -14.89 3.93 18.34
N ASP A 505 -15.98 3.23 18.60
CA ASP A 505 -17.28 3.50 17.98
C ASP A 505 -18.37 3.46 19.04
N PRO A 506 -19.00 4.61 19.37
CA PRO A 506 -20.00 4.71 20.44
C PRO A 506 -21.39 4.17 20.04
N HIS A 507 -21.49 3.41 18.95
CA HIS A 507 -22.75 2.82 18.49
C HIS A 507 -23.29 1.76 19.46
N PRO A 508 -24.62 1.69 19.72
CA PRO A 508 -25.22 0.69 20.63
C PRO A 508 -24.84 -0.75 20.27
N ASP A 509 -24.93 -1.12 18.98
CA ASP A 509 -24.55 -2.47 18.52
C ASP A 509 -23.05 -2.74 18.63
N SER A 510 -22.21 -1.70 18.63
CA SER A 510 -20.76 -1.84 18.84
C SER A 510 -20.48 -2.25 20.29
N HIS A 511 -21.10 -1.57 21.26
CA HIS A 511 -21.02 -1.97 22.68
C HIS A 511 -21.50 -3.42 22.87
N ALA A 512 -22.66 -3.77 22.30
CA ALA A 512 -23.22 -5.10 22.42
C ALA A 512 -22.29 -6.18 21.83
N ASN A 513 -21.74 -5.95 20.63
CA ASN A 513 -20.80 -6.88 20.00
C ASN A 513 -19.48 -7.00 20.78
N ARG A 514 -18.96 -5.92 21.38
CA ARG A 514 -17.76 -5.98 22.24
C ARG A 514 -17.99 -6.88 23.44
N LEU A 515 -19.15 -6.74 24.10
CA LEU A 515 -19.54 -7.63 25.20
C LEU A 515 -19.65 -9.08 24.76
N GLN A 516 -20.26 -9.35 23.60
CA GLN A 516 -20.34 -10.70 23.04
C GLN A 516 -18.96 -11.30 22.77
N VAL A 517 -18.04 -10.52 22.18
CA VAL A 517 -16.65 -10.96 21.96
C VAL A 517 -15.93 -11.19 23.30
N SER A 518 -16.11 -10.30 24.28
CA SER A 518 -15.53 -10.48 25.62
C SER A 518 -16.02 -11.76 26.30
N LEU A 519 -17.29 -12.12 26.13
CA LEU A 519 -17.83 -13.39 26.62
C LEU A 519 -17.28 -14.60 25.84
N ALA A 520 -17.13 -14.47 24.51
CA ALA A 520 -16.60 -15.56 23.68
C ALA A 520 -15.13 -15.87 24.01
N VAL A 521 -14.40 -14.90 24.56
CA VAL A 521 -12.98 -14.96 24.87
C VAL A 521 -12.71 -15.11 26.38
N SER A 522 -13.74 -15.09 27.23
CA SER A 522 -13.58 -15.09 28.69
C SER A 522 -12.84 -16.33 29.20
N ASP A 523 -13.00 -17.46 28.53
CA ASP A 523 -12.37 -18.73 28.93
C ASP A 523 -10.87 -18.78 28.60
N ALA A 524 -10.41 -18.04 27.58
CA ALA A 524 -9.02 -17.98 27.18
C ALA A 524 -8.11 -17.16 28.12
N ASN A 525 -8.70 -16.39 29.05
CA ASN A 525 -8.01 -15.59 30.05
C ASN A 525 -6.88 -14.70 29.47
N MET A 526 -7.25 -13.93 28.45
CA MET A 526 -6.38 -12.95 27.79
C MET A 526 -6.79 -11.51 28.12
N GLU A 527 -5.86 -10.57 27.91
CA GLU A 527 -6.15 -9.14 28.11
C GLU A 527 -7.11 -8.65 27.03
N LEU A 528 -8.23 -8.05 27.44
CA LEU A 528 -9.17 -7.43 26.52
C LEU A 528 -8.62 -6.08 26.04
N PRO A 529 -8.88 -5.69 24.78
CA PRO A 529 -8.33 -4.46 24.24
C PRO A 529 -9.23 -3.23 24.50
N TRP A 530 -10.31 -3.40 25.27
CA TRP A 530 -11.24 -2.37 25.74
C TRP A 530 -11.63 -2.63 27.20
N ASP A 531 -12.14 -1.59 27.88
CA ASP A 531 -12.63 -1.70 29.26
C ASP A 531 -14.06 -2.27 29.29
N LEU A 532 -14.22 -3.45 29.87
CA LEU A 532 -15.51 -4.12 29.99
C LEU A 532 -16.53 -3.28 30.80
N LEU A 533 -16.09 -2.51 31.80
CA LEU A 533 -16.97 -1.69 32.62
C LEU A 533 -17.58 -0.55 31.79
N GLU A 534 -16.76 0.18 31.03
CA GLU A 534 -17.23 1.25 30.16
C GLU A 534 -18.16 0.72 29.06
N GLU A 535 -17.81 -0.41 28.44
CA GLU A 535 -18.64 -1.02 27.41
C GLU A 535 -19.99 -1.53 27.95
N SER A 536 -19.99 -2.11 29.16
CA SER A 536 -21.22 -2.58 29.81
C SER A 536 -22.14 -1.42 30.19
N ALA A 537 -21.59 -0.32 30.72
CA ALA A 537 -22.35 0.90 31.01
C ALA A 537 -22.93 1.51 29.72
N GLY A 538 -22.13 1.57 28.65
CA GLY A 538 -22.55 2.05 27.33
C GLY A 538 -23.66 1.20 26.71
N TYR A 539 -23.60 -0.12 26.87
CA TYR A 539 -24.65 -1.05 26.44
C TYR A 539 -25.95 -0.84 27.22
N LEU A 540 -25.90 -0.85 28.56
CA LEU A 540 -27.09 -0.69 29.41
C LEU A 540 -27.77 0.65 29.20
N GLY A 541 -26.99 1.73 29.04
CA GLY A 541 -27.52 3.06 28.75
C GLY A 541 -28.21 3.17 27.39
N LYS A 542 -27.93 2.25 26.45
CA LYS A 542 -28.46 2.27 25.08
C LYS A 542 -29.22 1.00 24.69
N ILE A 543 -29.61 0.17 25.66
CA ILE A 543 -30.18 -1.17 25.42
C ILE A 543 -31.44 -1.14 24.53
N ALA A 544 -32.25 -0.08 24.65
CA ALA A 544 -33.45 0.12 23.83
C ALA A 544 -33.15 0.35 22.34
N HIS A 545 -31.91 0.74 22.00
CA HIS A 545 -31.46 1.04 20.64
C HIS A 545 -30.58 -0.07 20.04
N VAL A 546 -30.37 -1.17 20.77
CA VAL A 546 -29.59 -2.31 20.28
C VAL A 546 -30.46 -3.16 19.35
N THR A 547 -29.92 -3.44 18.17
CA THR A 547 -30.55 -4.30 17.17
C THR A 547 -30.67 -5.73 17.69
N ALA A 548 -31.80 -6.38 17.41
CA ALA A 548 -32.09 -7.74 17.89
C ALA A 548 -31.00 -8.79 17.60
N ARG A 549 -30.21 -8.61 16.53
CA ARG A 549 -29.12 -9.54 16.18
C ARG A 549 -27.86 -9.37 17.04
N SER A 550 -27.61 -8.16 17.52
CA SER A 550 -26.47 -7.83 18.40
C SER A 550 -26.86 -7.83 19.88
N ARG A 551 -28.15 -7.87 20.20
CA ARG A 551 -28.66 -7.93 21.57
C ARG A 551 -28.21 -9.21 22.27
N LEU A 552 -27.74 -9.09 23.51
CA LEU A 552 -27.38 -10.24 24.35
C LEU A 552 -28.65 -10.91 24.89
N SER A 553 -28.59 -12.22 25.12
CA SER A 553 -29.64 -12.91 25.89
C SER A 553 -29.49 -12.59 27.38
N GLU A 554 -30.57 -12.75 28.14
CA GLU A 554 -30.58 -12.48 29.60
C GLU A 554 -29.46 -13.25 30.33
N ASP A 555 -29.21 -14.51 29.97
CA ASP A 555 -28.12 -15.32 30.53
C ASP A 555 -26.73 -14.75 30.24
N TYR A 556 -26.53 -14.16 29.06
CA TYR A 556 -25.27 -13.53 28.69
C TYR A 556 -25.12 -12.17 29.38
N GLU A 557 -26.19 -11.39 29.52
CA GLU A 557 -26.19 -10.14 30.28
C GLU A 557 -25.82 -10.36 31.74
N LEU A 558 -26.41 -11.38 32.38
CA LEU A 558 -26.07 -11.77 33.75
C LEU A 558 -24.60 -12.18 33.87
N ARG A 559 -24.06 -12.93 32.90
CA ARG A 559 -22.64 -13.29 32.87
C ARG A 559 -21.73 -12.07 32.74
N VAL A 560 -22.06 -11.11 31.88
CA VAL A 560 -21.29 -9.86 31.78
C VAL A 560 -21.30 -9.10 33.10
N LEU A 561 -22.45 -8.99 33.76
CA LEU A 561 -22.57 -8.32 35.05
C LEU A 561 -21.77 -9.02 36.16
N GLN A 562 -21.75 -10.36 36.15
CA GLN A 562 -20.91 -11.14 37.07
C GLN A 562 -19.41 -10.86 36.84
N LEU A 563 -18.97 -10.84 35.59
CA LEU A 563 -17.58 -10.47 35.23
C LEU A 563 -17.26 -9.04 35.66
N CYS A 564 -18.16 -8.09 35.42
CA CYS A 564 -18.00 -6.70 35.85
C CYS A 564 -17.92 -6.57 37.37
N SER A 565 -18.74 -7.32 38.11
CA SER A 565 -18.68 -7.36 39.58
C SER A 565 -17.36 -7.93 40.09
N GLN A 566 -16.82 -8.96 39.43
CA GLN A 566 -15.50 -9.51 39.75
C GLN A 566 -14.40 -8.47 39.51
N ILE A 567 -14.40 -7.82 38.35
CA ILE A 567 -13.42 -6.76 38.01
C ILE A 567 -13.49 -5.62 39.02
N ARG A 568 -14.70 -5.16 39.38
CA ARG A 568 -14.88 -4.08 40.36
C ARG A 568 -14.34 -4.46 41.74
N LYS A 569 -14.61 -5.68 42.22
CA LYS A 569 -14.02 -6.17 43.47
C LYS A 569 -12.50 -6.23 43.41
N CYS A 570 -11.93 -6.61 42.27
CA CYS A 570 -10.48 -6.57 42.06
C CYS A 570 -9.93 -5.14 42.14
N LEU A 571 -10.60 -4.17 41.51
CA LEU A 571 -10.22 -2.76 41.58
C LEU A 571 -10.27 -2.24 43.02
N GLU A 572 -11.31 -2.55 43.78
CA GLU A 572 -11.44 -2.15 45.20
C GLU A 572 -10.29 -2.71 46.06
N ILE A 573 -9.87 -3.97 45.82
CA ILE A 573 -8.71 -4.56 46.51
C ILE A 573 -7.43 -3.81 46.14
N ILE A 574 -7.22 -3.53 44.84
CA ILE A 574 -6.04 -2.80 44.37
C ILE A 574 -6.02 -1.37 44.95
N GLU A 575 -7.16 -0.67 44.95
CA GLU A 575 -7.28 0.67 45.53
C GLU A 575 -6.96 0.69 47.03
N ASN A 576 -7.43 -0.32 47.77
CA ASN A 576 -7.13 -0.47 49.20
C ASN A 576 -5.62 -0.71 49.42
N GLU A 577 -5.00 -1.61 48.67
CA GLU A 577 -3.56 -1.89 48.77
C GLU A 577 -2.71 -0.67 48.35
N VAL A 578 -3.10 0.03 47.28
CA VAL A 578 -2.48 1.30 46.86
C VAL A 578 -2.66 2.36 47.95
N GLY A 579 -3.81 2.39 48.62
CA GLY A 579 -4.08 3.24 49.79
C GLY A 579 -3.14 2.96 50.96
N VAL A 580 -2.97 1.68 51.33
CA VAL A 580 -2.02 1.22 52.35
C VAL A 580 -0.59 1.62 51.99
N LEU A 581 -0.21 1.51 50.71
CA LEU A 581 1.11 1.90 50.24
C LEU A 581 1.33 3.41 50.23
N ARG A 582 0.31 4.20 49.87
CA ARG A 582 0.34 5.66 49.99
C ARG A 582 0.56 6.07 51.45
N GLN A 583 -0.07 5.38 52.40
CA GLN A 583 0.14 5.61 53.84
C GLN A 583 1.53 5.15 54.30
N ARG A 584 2.03 4.03 53.78
CA ARG A 584 3.37 3.49 54.11
C ARG A 584 4.51 4.37 53.57
N TRP A 585 4.30 5.04 52.45
CA TRP A 585 5.28 5.94 51.82
C TRP A 585 4.95 7.42 52.03
N TRP A 586 4.46 7.78 53.22
CA TRP A 586 4.11 9.14 53.59
C TRP A 586 5.29 10.11 53.40
N GLY A 587 5.15 11.13 52.54
CA GLY A 587 6.16 12.17 52.27
C GLY A 587 6.22 12.64 50.81
N GLN A 588 7.13 13.57 50.49
CA GLN A 588 7.27 14.18 49.15
C GLN A 588 7.63 13.18 48.03
N TRP A 589 8.15 11.99 48.37
CA TRP A 589 8.66 11.00 47.41
C TRP A 589 7.71 9.82 47.16
N GLY A 590 6.68 9.61 47.97
CA GLY A 590 5.77 8.45 47.85
C GLY A 590 4.90 8.48 46.59
N ALA A 591 4.32 9.64 46.27
CA ALA A 591 3.55 9.82 45.04
C ALA A 591 4.42 9.70 43.78
N ALA A 592 5.65 10.24 43.81
CA ALA A 592 6.61 10.12 42.72
C ALA A 592 7.06 8.67 42.50
N ARG A 593 7.22 7.89 43.58
CA ARG A 593 7.63 6.48 43.51
C ARG A 593 6.50 5.57 43.01
N ILE A 594 5.26 5.82 43.42
CA ILE A 594 4.08 5.14 42.84
C ILE A 594 3.98 5.46 41.34
N LYS A 595 4.12 6.73 40.97
CA LYS A 595 4.13 7.15 39.56
C LYS A 595 5.24 6.45 38.77
N ARG A 596 6.45 6.37 39.33
CA ARG A 596 7.57 5.63 38.74
C ARG A 596 7.29 4.14 38.57
N PHE A 597 6.64 3.51 39.54
CA PHE A 597 6.24 2.09 39.43
C PHE A 597 5.14 1.87 38.39
N VAL A 598 4.19 2.80 38.24
CA VAL A 598 3.21 2.77 37.16
C VAL A 598 3.89 2.95 35.80
N GLU A 599 4.82 3.89 35.67
CA GLU A 599 5.64 4.10 34.46
C GLU A 599 6.45 2.84 34.10
N LEU A 600 7.06 2.18 35.09
CA LEU A 600 7.74 0.89 34.93
C LEU A 600 6.77 -0.24 34.52
N LEU A 601 5.50 -0.21 34.91
CA LEU A 601 4.54 -1.25 34.54
C LEU A 601 3.93 -1.03 33.15
N GLN A 602 3.78 0.23 32.74
CA GLN A 602 3.20 0.62 31.46
C GLN A 602 4.23 0.63 30.31
N SER A 603 5.48 1.02 30.58
CA SER A 603 6.51 1.20 29.54
C SER A 603 7.63 0.17 29.63
N GLU A 604 7.80 -0.59 28.54
CA GLU A 604 8.88 -1.57 28.42
C GLU A 604 10.28 -0.92 28.34
N LYS A 605 10.34 0.30 27.77
CA LYS A 605 11.58 1.10 27.71
C LYS A 605 12.05 1.46 29.12
N GLU A 606 11.12 1.80 30.00
CA GLU A 606 11.42 2.14 31.39
C GLU A 606 11.87 0.91 32.19
N ARG A 607 11.27 -0.27 31.95
CA ARG A 607 11.73 -1.54 32.56
C ARG A 607 13.17 -1.89 32.23
N LYS A 608 13.61 -1.61 30.99
CA LYS A 608 14.99 -1.85 30.54
C LYS A 608 15.98 -0.84 31.14
N LEU A 609 15.51 0.36 31.49
CA LEU A 609 16.27 1.42 32.14
C LEU A 609 16.19 1.38 33.67
N ALA A 610 15.42 0.44 34.23
CA ALA A 610 15.20 0.32 35.66
C ALA A 610 16.45 -0.19 36.38
N ASN A 611 16.76 0.41 37.52
CA ASN A 611 17.84 -0.09 38.36
C ASN A 611 17.44 -1.42 39.02
N PHE A 612 18.42 -2.27 39.38
CA PHE A 612 18.18 -3.60 39.97
C PHE A 612 17.28 -3.54 41.22
N GLN A 613 17.43 -2.51 42.06
CA GLN A 613 16.57 -2.29 43.23
C GLN A 613 15.11 -1.95 42.85
N GLU A 614 14.89 -1.11 41.84
CA GLU A 614 13.54 -0.76 41.39
C GLU A 614 12.82 -1.99 40.81
N ALA A 615 13.53 -2.82 40.05
CA ALA A 615 12.99 -4.07 39.50
C ALA A 615 12.59 -5.06 40.61
N GLN A 616 13.44 -5.24 41.64
CA GLN A 616 13.13 -6.12 42.77
C GLN A 616 11.97 -5.61 43.62
N GLU A 617 11.87 -4.30 43.86
CA GLU A 617 10.78 -3.71 44.64
C GLU A 617 9.44 -3.83 43.91
N VAL A 618 9.40 -3.57 42.59
CA VAL A 618 8.20 -3.78 41.77
C VAL A 618 7.80 -5.25 41.75
N GLU A 619 8.77 -6.17 41.67
CA GLU A 619 8.48 -7.60 41.68
C GLU A 619 7.95 -8.08 43.05
N GLN A 620 8.52 -7.59 44.15
CA GLN A 620 8.00 -7.86 45.50
C GLN A 620 6.58 -7.32 45.68
N TRP A 621 6.31 -6.12 45.16
CA TRP A 621 4.99 -5.51 45.17
C TRP A 621 3.98 -6.34 44.38
N LEU A 622 4.32 -6.74 43.14
CA LEU A 622 3.50 -7.64 42.34
C LEU A 622 3.28 -8.98 43.04
N ARG A 623 4.28 -9.54 43.73
CA ARG A 623 4.12 -10.78 44.51
C ARG A 623 3.18 -10.60 45.70
N GLN A 624 3.17 -9.45 46.37
CA GLN A 624 2.21 -9.16 47.45
C GLN A 624 0.78 -9.03 46.92
N LEU A 625 0.59 -8.31 45.82
CA LEU A 625 -0.70 -8.22 45.12
C LEU A 625 -1.20 -9.60 44.67
N VAL A 626 -0.34 -10.39 44.03
CA VAL A 626 -0.68 -11.76 43.59
C VAL A 626 -0.97 -12.70 44.76
N ARG A 627 -0.33 -12.52 45.93
CA ARG A 627 -0.64 -13.32 47.13
C ARG A 627 -1.99 -12.97 47.74
N ALA A 628 -2.36 -11.69 47.80
CA ALA A 628 -3.71 -11.26 48.18
C ALA A 628 -4.77 -11.83 47.21
N TRP A 629 -4.39 -11.97 45.94
CA TRP A 629 -5.22 -12.49 44.84
C TRP A 629 -5.43 -14.01 44.88
N ILE A 630 -4.36 -14.79 45.09
CA ILE A 630 -4.41 -16.27 45.21
C ILE A 630 -5.28 -16.70 46.39
N TRP A 631 -5.36 -15.88 47.44
CA TRP A 631 -6.17 -16.18 48.62
C TRP A 631 -7.68 -16.03 48.37
N PHE A 632 -8.10 -15.29 47.34
CA PHE A 632 -9.51 -14.99 47.08
C PHE A 632 -10.13 -15.74 45.88
N PHE A 633 -9.42 -15.95 44.77
CA PHE A 633 -10.01 -16.63 43.60
C PHE A 633 -8.98 -17.45 42.81
N PHE A 634 -9.27 -18.74 42.61
CA PHE A 634 -8.56 -19.63 41.69
C PHE A 634 -8.91 -19.22 40.24
N ARG A 635 -8.17 -18.26 39.64
CA ARG A 635 -7.94 -18.13 38.17
C ARG A 635 -7.10 -16.89 37.80
N GLY A 636 -5.79 -17.08 37.62
CA GLY A 636 -5.01 -16.43 36.54
C GLY A 636 -4.28 -15.09 36.79
N ARG A 637 -2.94 -15.11 36.89
CA ARG A 637 -2.03 -13.95 36.99
C ARG A 637 -2.19 -12.85 35.91
N CYS A 638 -2.77 -13.13 34.75
CA CYS A 638 -2.90 -12.16 33.65
C CYS A 638 -3.93 -11.06 33.94
N LEU A 639 -5.02 -11.38 34.64
CA LEU A 639 -6.05 -10.41 34.97
C LEU A 639 -5.52 -9.32 35.92
N VAL A 640 -4.62 -9.69 36.85
CA VAL A 640 -3.98 -8.77 37.81
C VAL A 640 -3.22 -7.66 37.09
N VAL A 641 -2.38 -8.02 36.12
CA VAL A 641 -1.55 -7.04 35.41
C VAL A 641 -2.38 -6.16 34.48
N ALA A 642 -3.43 -6.71 33.87
CA ALA A 642 -4.38 -5.95 33.06
C ALA A 642 -5.27 -5.00 33.87
N THR A 643 -5.61 -5.38 35.12
CA THR A 643 -6.43 -4.54 36.02
C THR A 643 -5.59 -3.47 36.73
N ILE A 644 -4.27 -3.70 36.89
CA ILE A 644 -3.32 -2.71 37.42
C ILE A 644 -2.89 -1.67 36.37
N ARG A 645 -2.82 -2.09 35.09
CA ARG A 645 -2.50 -1.21 33.96
C ARG A 645 -3.61 -0.20 33.72
#